data_AF-A0A7L9CCX0-F1
#
_entry.id   AF-A0A7L9CCX0-F1
#
_cell.length_a   1.000
_cell.length_b   1.000
_cell.length_c   1.000
_cell.angle_alpha   90.00
_cell.angle_beta   90.00
_cell.angle_gamma   90.00
#
_symmetry.space_group_name_H-M   'P 1'
#
loop_
_entity.id
_entity.type
_entity.pdbx_description
1 polymer ?
#
loop_
_entity_poly.entity_id
_entity_poly.type
_entity_poly.pdbx_seq_one_letter_code
_entity_poly.pdbx_strand_id
1 'polypeptide(L)'
;MQTNVFPIKPHDCLKSSQEIRRWYDENYHLLSRAGLWLKGEEPNTMESALFYQAELRFLVCRLSTYRDVSVSISHPLVAQIAQEVKGAFTDFAFLPPPKDLGIMTAAHIPLWSGTTTKEPPCAFDVLGISNSFVLELLNLPKLLHFSGIPLFKNERMMRQDIPFIVLGGASSAVTSVLHGPTKEQGFGDHCGLVDAVFIGEGEYSIKQFLEIVKKGKSAGLRKADILRACHGKVDGFYEPDKYEHRYEMTIQSRPEMWVGTGKTQGGLIEISPKEPYVSYPVKSATVYDLDPVRTLESGPIWYETESIGTGSLQISNGCPCFCSFCAESWEKKPYRERSLSKLLEALKAAKAQQGLDTVNLFSFNFNTHTELYPMILSFYREMGSVSLKSQRFDLLSADRFLVEVQQIIGKTTVSCGMEGISERLRRYLHKNLTEEQIYKACEFLFEKGIRELKIFLICTGLEQSEDFSEFARFAKRLDDLKRMMDSNVRMIFSLTPLYYPPHTPLQFHECLTAIEDKKKIGREVERICKFHGMEFRESASYEEIWLTQLLAMGDRRLTPALIRSSITEGFVYYHAVSKELLRNWRIYLTDLGLAEENYFCAKGKEYVFPWDDIDPGVSKKFLWEEYGRSIHFDEREYCLGRPRIEAQCLGCGACPTPAHIRKLIHHTVNQPFLKEEILRIAERKRNKLVLRVVVEIESSLRLVPKRFVGVAAARALMLAIPEVIPYYQSLSAHMRNFAEEAAFADFTHGINVYHLVFLSEDKSKDLLKGEFLSLRANHIQKYCRGFRIREFVSDSGDMPDVHGILYKVRFAKEFTESFLRQKLGEYLHANYVRHTLLKRGGQTVFKVDTKHKKNAVVFYASICKANQREEPVTEFTLFMMVSKRFHMQEFLEACYGFERRKEIVCTQIETLGYYRKNQHGARCAVCNESISEALLFGQPFGENQCLMCSIDRGKISC
;
A
#
# COMPACT_ATOMS: atom_id res chain seq x y z
N MET A 1 -22.13 17.77 33.45
CA MET A 1 -22.00 18.71 32.31
C MET A 1 -22.77 18.11 31.15
N GLN A 2 -23.65 18.90 30.53
CA GLN A 2 -24.57 18.43 29.49
C GLN A 2 -23.79 17.82 28.32
N THR A 3 -24.00 16.52 28.08
CA THR A 3 -23.68 15.81 26.85
C THR A 3 -24.57 16.35 25.72
N ASN A 4 -24.37 17.61 25.32
CA ASN A 4 -24.92 18.18 24.08
C ASN A 4 -24.17 17.59 22.89
N VAL A 5 -24.22 16.27 22.74
CA VAL A 5 -23.92 15.60 21.47
C VAL A 5 -25.25 15.66 20.69
N PHE A 6 -25.47 16.82 20.07
CA PHE A 6 -26.56 17.14 19.15
C PHE A 6 -26.89 15.98 18.19
N PRO A 7 -28.04 16.00 17.49
CA PRO A 7 -28.15 15.19 16.29
C PRO A 7 -27.04 15.60 15.31
N ILE A 8 -26.01 14.74 15.17
CA ILE A 8 -24.91 14.95 14.22
C ILE A 8 -25.49 14.65 12.84
N LYS A 9 -26.04 15.69 12.20
CA LYS A 9 -26.51 15.59 10.82
C LYS A 9 -25.32 15.32 9.89
N PRO A 10 -25.52 14.59 8.79
CA PRO A 10 -24.50 14.47 7.75
C PRO A 10 -24.07 15.85 7.26
N HIS A 11 -22.79 16.01 6.92
CA HIS A 11 -22.30 17.24 6.30
C HIS A 11 -23.01 17.47 4.95
N ASP A 12 -23.34 18.72 4.65
CA ASP A 12 -23.93 19.06 3.35
C ASP A 12 -22.82 19.07 2.29
N CYS A 13 -22.78 18.02 1.49
CA CYS A 13 -21.78 17.80 0.45
C CYS A 13 -22.41 17.91 -0.94
N LEU A 14 -21.61 18.27 -1.93
CA LEU A 14 -22.00 18.21 -3.33
C LEU A 14 -22.41 16.79 -3.72
N LYS A 15 -23.50 16.70 -4.49
CA LYS A 15 -24.09 15.44 -4.95
C LYS A 15 -24.02 15.26 -6.47
N SER A 16 -23.49 16.24 -7.19
CA SER A 16 -23.34 16.18 -8.64
C SER A 16 -21.91 15.77 -9.01
N SER A 17 -21.76 14.67 -9.74
CA SER A 17 -20.47 14.25 -10.27
C SER A 17 -19.87 15.25 -11.26
N GLN A 18 -20.72 16.03 -11.96
CA GLN A 18 -20.27 17.11 -12.83
C GLN A 18 -19.63 18.25 -12.04
N GLU A 19 -20.22 18.65 -10.92
CA GLU A 19 -19.68 19.70 -10.05
C GLU A 19 -18.39 19.25 -9.36
N ILE A 20 -18.34 18.01 -8.87
CA ILE A 20 -17.14 17.42 -8.26
C ILE A 20 -16.00 17.33 -9.29
N ARG A 21 -16.29 16.91 -10.53
CA ARG A 21 -15.31 16.87 -11.61
C ARG A 21 -14.80 18.25 -11.97
N ARG A 22 -15.70 19.22 -12.14
CA ARG A 22 -15.34 20.62 -12.41
C ARG A 22 -14.44 21.18 -11.30
N TRP A 23 -14.81 20.95 -10.04
CA TRP A 23 -13.99 21.36 -8.90
C TRP A 23 -12.60 20.72 -8.97
N TYR A 24 -12.51 19.41 -9.24
CA TYR A 24 -11.22 18.73 -9.36
C TYR A 24 -10.37 19.35 -10.48
N ASP A 25 -10.93 19.55 -11.67
CA ASP A 25 -10.23 20.12 -12.83
C ASP A 25 -9.73 21.55 -12.54
N GLU A 26 -10.49 22.33 -11.78
CA GLU A 26 -10.13 23.69 -11.38
C GLU A 26 -9.10 23.72 -10.24
N ASN A 27 -9.07 22.71 -9.36
CA ASN A 27 -8.36 22.76 -8.06
C ASN A 27 -7.28 21.68 -7.83
N TYR A 28 -7.09 20.71 -8.73
CA TYR A 28 -6.12 19.61 -8.53
C TYR A 28 -4.69 20.12 -8.20
N HIS A 29 -4.31 21.27 -8.72
CA HIS A 29 -3.01 21.91 -8.45
C HIS A 29 -2.79 22.30 -6.97
N LEU A 30 -3.88 22.53 -6.23
CA LEU A 30 -3.87 22.80 -4.79
C LEU A 30 -3.67 21.52 -3.97
N LEU A 31 -4.08 20.38 -4.52
CA LEU A 31 -4.01 19.07 -3.87
C LEU A 31 -2.57 18.52 -3.84
N SER A 32 -2.33 17.61 -2.91
CA SER A 32 -1.07 16.91 -2.70
C SER A 32 -0.73 16.09 -3.94
N ARG A 33 0.54 16.16 -4.37
CA ARG A 33 1.01 15.59 -5.65
C ARG A 33 0.07 15.92 -6.83
N ALA A 34 -0.49 17.13 -6.84
CA ALA A 34 -1.42 17.61 -7.85
C ALA A 34 -2.66 16.72 -8.04
N GLY A 35 -3.18 16.15 -6.95
CA GLY A 35 -4.43 15.41 -6.95
C GLY A 35 -4.37 14.03 -7.62
N LEU A 36 -3.18 13.49 -7.90
CA LEU A 36 -3.02 12.16 -8.55
C LEU A 36 -3.82 11.05 -7.86
N TRP A 37 -3.92 11.10 -6.52
CA TRP A 37 -4.68 10.13 -5.73
C TRP A 37 -6.19 10.13 -6.01
N LEU A 38 -6.72 11.22 -6.58
CA LEU A 38 -8.13 11.40 -6.95
C LEU A 38 -8.32 11.42 -8.47
N LYS A 39 -7.25 11.33 -9.26
CA LYS A 39 -7.30 11.41 -10.73
C LYS A 39 -8.14 10.29 -11.32
N GLY A 40 -7.93 9.06 -10.85
CA GLY A 40 -8.42 7.84 -11.49
C GLY A 40 -7.66 7.55 -12.78
N GLU A 41 -8.18 6.62 -13.59
CA GLU A 41 -7.64 6.23 -14.90
C GLU A 41 -6.42 5.28 -14.88
N GLU A 42 -6.11 4.70 -13.73
CA GLU A 42 -5.14 3.62 -13.65
C GLU A 42 -5.55 2.44 -14.55
N PRO A 43 -4.61 1.78 -15.25
CA PRO A 43 -4.89 0.51 -15.93
C PRO A 43 -5.55 -0.48 -14.97
N ASN A 44 -6.50 -1.27 -15.47
CA ASN A 44 -7.35 -2.19 -14.69
C ASN A 44 -8.39 -1.51 -13.76
N THR A 45 -8.58 -0.20 -13.84
CA THR A 45 -9.83 0.44 -13.36
C THR A 45 -10.93 0.32 -14.42
N MET A 46 -12.19 0.31 -13.98
CA MET A 46 -13.34 0.22 -14.89
C MET A 46 -13.59 1.56 -15.60
N GLU A 47 -14.01 1.52 -16.87
CA GLU A 47 -14.37 2.74 -17.60
C GLU A 47 -15.59 3.42 -16.98
N SER A 48 -15.52 4.73 -16.75
CA SER A 48 -16.59 5.48 -16.07
C SER A 48 -17.95 5.38 -16.76
N ALA A 49 -17.99 5.14 -18.08
CA ALA A 49 -19.26 4.94 -18.82
C ALA A 49 -20.05 3.72 -18.33
N LEU A 50 -19.37 2.68 -17.82
CA LEU A 50 -20.00 1.47 -17.30
C LEU A 50 -20.79 1.71 -16.01
N PHE A 51 -20.48 2.79 -15.27
CA PHE A 51 -21.20 3.15 -14.04
C PHE A 51 -22.71 3.32 -14.25
N TYR A 52 -23.10 3.96 -15.36
CA TYR A 52 -24.50 4.22 -15.67
C TYR A 52 -25.25 3.00 -16.19
N GLN A 53 -24.52 1.97 -16.65
CA GLN A 53 -25.07 0.70 -17.12
C GLN A 53 -25.07 -0.38 -16.02
N ALA A 54 -24.44 -0.12 -14.88
CA ALA A 54 -24.26 -1.07 -13.81
C ALA A 54 -25.58 -1.40 -13.10
N GLU A 55 -25.81 -2.69 -12.84
CA GLU A 55 -26.92 -3.17 -12.02
C GLU A 55 -26.61 -3.01 -10.53
N LEU A 56 -25.32 -3.13 -10.17
CA LEU A 56 -24.78 -2.97 -8.83
C LEU A 56 -23.54 -2.06 -8.86
N ARG A 57 -23.47 -1.08 -7.97
CA ARG A 57 -22.36 -0.12 -7.85
C ARG A 57 -21.70 -0.26 -6.50
N PHE A 58 -20.41 -0.60 -6.50
CA PHE A 58 -19.63 -0.86 -5.31
C PHE A 58 -18.44 0.10 -5.22
N LEU A 59 -18.38 0.89 -4.15
CA LEU A 59 -17.24 1.75 -3.86
C LEU A 59 -16.34 1.06 -2.85
N VAL A 60 -15.10 0.78 -3.23
CA VAL A 60 -14.09 0.21 -2.33
C VAL A 60 -13.43 1.37 -1.58
N CYS A 61 -13.75 1.49 -0.29
CA CYS A 61 -13.32 2.58 0.57
C CYS A 61 -12.15 2.17 1.47
N ARG A 62 -11.25 3.11 1.72
CA ARG A 62 -10.18 2.96 2.70
C ARG A 62 -10.14 4.12 3.70
N LEU A 63 -9.80 3.74 4.93
CA LEU A 63 -9.53 4.59 6.09
C LEU A 63 -8.11 5.17 6.15
N SER A 64 -7.27 4.92 5.14
CA SER A 64 -5.91 5.45 4.97
C SER A 64 -5.69 6.00 3.55
N THR A 65 -4.55 6.69 3.36
CA THR A 65 -4.30 7.44 2.13
C THR A 65 -3.97 6.54 0.95
N TYR A 66 -4.12 7.05 -0.27
CA TYR A 66 -3.77 6.34 -1.51
C TYR A 66 -2.36 5.73 -1.48
N ARG A 67 -1.39 6.45 -0.91
CA ARG A 67 0.00 5.98 -0.77
C ARG A 67 0.09 4.72 0.09
N ASP A 68 -0.63 4.67 1.21
CA ASP A 68 -0.61 3.52 2.10
C ASP A 68 -1.31 2.31 1.46
N VAL A 69 -2.31 2.57 0.61
CA VAL A 69 -3.05 1.53 -0.10
C VAL A 69 -2.29 0.95 -1.28
N SER A 70 -1.43 1.74 -1.92
CA SER A 70 -0.77 1.30 -3.16
C SER A 70 0.13 0.07 -2.98
N VAL A 71 0.56 -0.21 -1.74
CA VAL A 71 1.36 -1.39 -1.37
C VAL A 71 0.51 -2.53 -0.79
N SER A 72 -0.80 -2.36 -0.68
CA SER A 72 -1.74 -3.33 -0.10
C SER A 72 -2.43 -4.20 -1.17
N ILE A 73 -2.63 -5.48 -0.85
CA ILE A 73 -3.36 -6.40 -1.74
C ILE A 73 -4.88 -6.37 -1.52
N SER A 74 -5.35 -5.99 -0.33
CA SER A 74 -6.74 -6.21 0.08
C SER A 74 -7.73 -5.44 -0.80
N HIS A 75 -7.44 -4.16 -1.07
CA HIS A 75 -8.32 -3.28 -1.85
C HIS A 75 -8.48 -3.74 -3.30
N PRO A 76 -7.40 -3.95 -4.07
CA PRO A 76 -7.53 -4.41 -5.44
C PRO A 76 -8.08 -5.85 -5.51
N LEU A 77 -7.82 -6.71 -4.52
CA LEU A 77 -8.41 -8.05 -4.45
C LEU A 77 -9.93 -7.99 -4.23
N VAL A 78 -10.39 -7.15 -3.30
CA VAL A 78 -11.83 -6.92 -3.06
C VAL A 78 -12.51 -6.41 -4.33
N ALA A 79 -11.90 -5.47 -5.05
CA ALA A 79 -12.41 -5.00 -6.33
C ALA A 79 -12.46 -6.12 -7.38
N GLN A 80 -11.39 -6.92 -7.50
CA GLN A 80 -11.33 -8.05 -8.43
C GLN A 80 -12.46 -9.07 -8.15
N ILE A 81 -12.71 -9.40 -6.88
CA ILE A 81 -13.79 -10.31 -6.48
C ILE A 81 -15.16 -9.70 -6.80
N ALA A 82 -15.36 -8.42 -6.50
CA ALA A 82 -16.61 -7.72 -6.79
C ALA A 82 -16.92 -7.67 -8.29
N GLN A 83 -15.90 -7.52 -9.13
CA GLN A 83 -16.03 -7.54 -10.59
C GLN A 83 -16.43 -8.91 -11.16
N GLU A 84 -16.33 -10.00 -10.38
CA GLU A 84 -16.87 -11.31 -10.78
C GLU A 84 -18.40 -11.36 -10.73
N VAL A 85 -19.04 -10.43 -10.02
CA VAL A 85 -20.49 -10.29 -10.03
C VAL A 85 -20.90 -9.61 -11.34
N LYS A 86 -21.53 -10.37 -12.23
CA LYS A 86 -21.97 -9.86 -13.54
C LYS A 86 -22.78 -8.56 -13.37
N GLY A 87 -22.42 -7.52 -14.12
CA GLY A 87 -23.10 -6.21 -14.08
C GLY A 87 -22.75 -5.35 -12.87
N ALA A 88 -21.77 -5.75 -12.05
CA ALA A 88 -21.22 -4.90 -11.01
C ALA A 88 -20.20 -3.91 -11.57
N PHE A 89 -20.23 -2.68 -11.06
CA PHE A 89 -19.21 -1.67 -11.29
C PHE A 89 -18.47 -1.36 -9.99
N THR A 90 -17.15 -1.23 -10.07
CA THR A 90 -16.29 -0.91 -8.93
C THR A 90 -15.53 0.39 -9.14
N ASP A 91 -15.50 1.24 -8.13
CA ASP A 91 -14.59 2.39 -8.03
C ASP A 91 -13.85 2.38 -6.70
N PHE A 92 -12.89 3.28 -6.51
CA PHE A 92 -12.12 3.40 -5.28
C PHE A 92 -12.33 4.76 -4.59
N ALA A 93 -12.16 4.80 -3.27
CA ALA A 93 -12.09 6.02 -2.49
C ALA A 93 -11.12 5.86 -1.30
N PHE A 94 -10.39 6.92 -0.95
CA PHE A 94 -9.31 6.89 0.03
C PHE A 94 -9.49 8.00 1.06
N LEU A 95 -8.80 7.90 2.21
CA LEU A 95 -8.64 9.04 3.11
C LEU A 95 -7.82 10.12 2.38
N PRO A 96 -8.32 11.37 2.23
CA PRO A 96 -7.53 12.44 1.63
C PRO A 96 -6.26 12.71 2.44
N PRO A 97 -5.12 13.05 1.80
CA PRO A 97 -3.91 13.46 2.52
C PRO A 97 -4.16 14.64 3.48
N PRO A 98 -3.30 14.85 4.51
CA PRO A 98 -3.52 15.85 5.56
C PRO A 98 -3.87 17.25 5.04
N LYS A 99 -3.15 17.72 4.02
CA LYS A 99 -3.38 19.01 3.38
C LYS A 99 -4.73 19.08 2.64
N ASP A 100 -5.09 17.99 1.97
CA ASP A 100 -6.17 17.95 0.99
C ASP A 100 -7.53 17.84 1.69
N LEU A 101 -7.57 17.21 2.88
CA LEU A 101 -8.76 17.09 3.70
C LEU A 101 -9.40 18.47 4.00
N GLY A 102 -8.60 19.47 4.37
CA GLY A 102 -9.10 20.82 4.63
C GLY A 102 -9.64 21.52 3.37
N ILE A 103 -8.99 21.31 2.23
CA ILE A 103 -9.40 21.90 0.94
C ILE A 103 -10.74 21.31 0.48
N MET A 104 -10.89 19.98 0.59
CA MET A 104 -12.11 19.28 0.19
C MET A 104 -13.29 19.62 1.10
N THR A 105 -13.08 19.60 2.42
CA THR A 105 -14.15 19.95 3.38
C THR A 105 -14.64 21.39 3.20
N ALA A 106 -13.74 22.36 3.03
CA ALA A 106 -14.10 23.76 2.78
C ALA A 106 -14.87 23.96 1.46
N ALA A 107 -14.63 23.11 0.46
CA ALA A 107 -15.31 23.13 -0.83
C ALA A 107 -16.55 22.21 -0.89
N HIS A 108 -16.98 21.65 0.24
CA HIS A 108 -18.12 20.72 0.33
C HIS A 108 -17.98 19.46 -0.55
N ILE A 109 -16.75 19.04 -0.85
CA ILE A 109 -16.49 17.81 -1.62
C ILE A 109 -16.57 16.61 -0.68
N PRO A 110 -17.36 15.57 -1.01
CA PRO A 110 -17.36 14.33 -0.23
C PRO A 110 -15.96 13.73 -0.14
N LEU A 111 -15.49 13.41 1.07
CA LEU A 111 -14.16 12.82 1.25
C LEU A 111 -14.04 11.46 0.53
N TRP A 112 -15.12 10.68 0.47
CA TRP A 112 -15.21 9.48 -0.36
C TRP A 112 -15.94 9.72 -1.68
N SER A 113 -15.33 10.53 -2.54
CA SER A 113 -15.70 10.62 -3.95
C SER A 113 -15.00 9.52 -4.76
N GLY A 114 -15.70 8.89 -5.70
CA GLY A 114 -15.12 7.86 -6.57
C GLY A 114 -13.95 8.41 -7.38
N THR A 115 -12.78 7.75 -7.36
CA THR A 115 -11.60 8.27 -8.04
C THR A 115 -11.74 8.28 -9.55
N THR A 116 -12.41 7.30 -10.16
CA THR A 116 -12.53 7.22 -11.62
C THR A 116 -13.75 7.98 -12.12
N THR A 117 -14.88 7.82 -11.44
CA THR A 117 -16.17 8.39 -11.88
C THR A 117 -16.37 9.83 -11.42
N LYS A 118 -15.77 10.21 -10.28
CA LYS A 118 -16.08 11.42 -9.51
C LYS A 118 -17.53 11.43 -8.97
N GLU A 119 -18.19 10.28 -8.93
CA GLU A 119 -19.52 10.16 -8.34
C GLU A 119 -19.45 10.25 -6.81
N PRO A 120 -20.41 10.93 -6.16
CA PRO A 120 -20.49 10.98 -4.72
C PRO A 120 -20.88 9.60 -4.15
N PRO A 121 -20.63 9.36 -2.85
CA PRO A 121 -20.85 8.04 -2.25
C PRO A 121 -22.33 7.61 -2.25
N CYS A 122 -23.27 8.57 -2.24
CA CYS A 122 -24.71 8.27 -2.35
C CYS A 122 -25.14 7.73 -3.73
N ALA A 123 -24.29 7.80 -4.76
CA ALA A 123 -24.59 7.25 -6.09
C ALA A 123 -24.29 5.74 -6.19
N PHE A 124 -23.66 5.16 -5.16
CA PHE A 124 -23.31 3.74 -5.06
C PHE A 124 -24.34 2.97 -4.22
N ASP A 125 -24.40 1.66 -4.42
CA ASP A 125 -25.30 0.77 -3.66
C ASP A 125 -24.64 0.27 -2.37
N VAL A 126 -23.32 0.09 -2.40
CA VAL A 126 -22.52 -0.45 -1.29
C VAL A 126 -21.19 0.29 -1.22
N LEU A 127 -20.81 0.72 -0.02
CA LEU A 127 -19.46 1.14 0.34
C LEU A 127 -18.81 0.00 1.14
N GLY A 128 -17.79 -0.61 0.57
CA GLY A 128 -17.00 -1.67 1.19
C GLY A 128 -15.73 -1.11 1.81
N ILE A 129 -15.65 -1.10 3.13
CA ILE A 129 -14.52 -0.58 3.89
C ILE A 129 -13.58 -1.73 4.23
N SER A 130 -12.32 -1.64 3.82
CA SER A 130 -11.27 -2.53 4.32
C SER A 130 -10.52 -1.84 5.45
N ASN A 131 -10.49 -2.44 6.63
CA ASN A 131 -9.74 -1.98 7.81
C ASN A 131 -8.56 -2.93 8.08
N SER A 132 -7.33 -2.42 8.06
CA SER A 132 -6.13 -3.26 8.29
C SER A 132 -5.45 -3.00 9.62
N PHE A 133 -5.62 -1.80 10.19
CA PHE A 133 -5.04 -1.44 11.48
C PHE A 133 -6.12 -0.87 12.40
N VAL A 134 -6.11 -1.26 13.67
CA VAL A 134 -7.12 -0.85 14.66
C VAL A 134 -7.24 0.69 14.76
N LEU A 135 -6.12 1.41 14.71
CA LEU A 135 -6.12 2.88 14.81
C LEU A 135 -6.82 3.58 13.64
N GLU A 136 -6.96 2.93 12.48
CA GLU A 136 -7.71 3.50 11.36
C GLU A 136 -9.20 3.66 11.67
N LEU A 137 -9.74 2.92 12.66
CA LEU A 137 -11.13 3.07 13.11
C LEU A 137 -11.44 4.51 13.56
N LEU A 138 -10.44 5.25 14.04
CA LEU A 138 -10.54 6.67 14.40
C LEU A 138 -10.99 7.56 13.24
N ASN A 139 -10.74 7.14 12.00
CA ASN A 139 -11.05 7.92 10.81
C ASN A 139 -12.48 7.70 10.30
N LEU A 140 -13.12 6.58 10.65
CA LEU A 140 -14.41 6.19 10.08
C LEU A 140 -15.53 7.22 10.34
N PRO A 141 -15.74 7.74 11.58
CA PRO A 141 -16.82 8.69 11.81
C PRO A 141 -16.69 9.97 10.98
N LYS A 142 -15.49 10.55 10.90
CA LYS A 142 -15.21 11.73 10.08
C LYS A 142 -15.40 11.45 8.59
N LEU A 143 -14.94 10.30 8.10
CA LEU A 143 -15.10 9.92 6.69
C LEU A 143 -16.56 9.75 6.31
N LEU A 144 -17.40 9.16 7.16
CA LEU A 144 -18.85 9.08 6.95
C LEU A 144 -19.49 10.48 6.96
N HIS A 145 -19.21 11.27 8.01
CA HIS A 145 -19.82 12.58 8.21
C HIS A 145 -19.52 13.55 7.07
N PHE A 146 -18.25 13.75 6.70
CA PHE A 146 -17.82 14.64 5.61
C PHE A 146 -17.94 14.01 4.22
N SER A 147 -18.63 12.87 4.13
CA SER A 147 -19.10 12.28 2.88
C SER A 147 -20.61 12.36 2.72
N GLY A 148 -21.31 13.06 3.62
CA GLY A 148 -22.77 13.18 3.60
C GLY A 148 -23.51 11.88 3.96
N ILE A 149 -22.83 10.93 4.60
CA ILE A 149 -23.42 9.64 5.02
C ILE A 149 -23.86 9.72 6.49
N PRO A 150 -25.11 9.34 6.82
CA PRO A 150 -25.56 9.22 8.21
C PRO A 150 -24.67 8.28 9.02
N LEU A 151 -24.29 8.70 10.24
CA LEU A 151 -23.41 7.95 11.12
C LEU A 151 -24.04 6.64 11.61
N PHE A 152 -25.33 6.64 11.89
CA PHE A 152 -26.01 5.51 12.52
C PHE A 152 -26.82 4.68 11.51
N LYS A 153 -26.76 3.37 11.68
CA LYS A 153 -27.41 2.38 10.83
C LYS A 153 -28.92 2.59 10.74
N ASN A 154 -29.59 2.86 11.85
CA ASN A 154 -31.03 3.08 11.87
C ASN A 154 -31.48 4.20 10.91
N GLU A 155 -30.73 5.30 10.81
CA GLU A 155 -30.99 6.36 9.82
C GLU A 155 -30.73 5.90 8.38
N ARG A 156 -29.64 5.15 8.14
CA ARG A 156 -29.30 4.61 6.81
C ARG A 156 -30.32 3.59 6.30
N MET A 157 -30.89 2.77 7.20
CA MET A 157 -31.88 1.76 6.84
C MET A 157 -33.21 2.35 6.36
N MET A 158 -33.56 3.56 6.81
CA MET A 158 -34.79 4.27 6.41
C MET A 158 -34.67 4.96 5.04
N ARG A 159 -33.46 5.06 4.49
CA ARG A 159 -33.13 5.84 3.30
C ARG A 159 -32.60 4.97 2.18
N GLN A 160 -33.35 4.84 1.09
CA GLN A 160 -32.94 4.06 -0.08
C GLN A 160 -31.83 4.74 -0.89
N ASP A 161 -31.66 6.06 -0.75
CA ASP A 161 -30.65 6.86 -1.44
C ASP A 161 -29.25 6.81 -0.78
N ILE A 162 -29.12 6.09 0.33
CA ILE A 162 -27.85 5.90 1.02
C ILE A 162 -27.32 4.49 0.69
N PRO A 163 -26.01 4.29 0.48
CA PRO A 163 -25.44 2.95 0.30
C PRO A 163 -25.49 2.11 1.58
N PHE A 164 -25.33 0.79 1.44
CA PHE A 164 -24.89 -0.05 2.55
C PHE A 164 -23.46 0.28 2.95
N ILE A 165 -23.17 0.33 4.24
CA ILE A 165 -21.82 0.51 4.79
C ILE A 165 -21.36 -0.81 5.38
N VAL A 166 -20.49 -1.53 4.68
CA VAL A 166 -19.96 -2.82 5.17
C VAL A 166 -18.47 -2.73 5.41
N LEU A 167 -17.99 -3.45 6.42
CA LEU A 167 -16.57 -3.43 6.81
C LEU A 167 -15.98 -4.83 6.83
N GLY A 168 -14.75 -4.98 6.36
CA GLY A 168 -13.95 -6.20 6.50
C GLY A 168 -12.48 -5.85 6.68
N GLY A 169 -11.59 -6.82 6.46
CA GLY A 169 -10.14 -6.64 6.53
C GLY A 169 -9.50 -7.31 7.74
N ALA A 170 -8.19 -7.14 7.89
CA ALA A 170 -7.39 -7.86 8.87
C ALA A 170 -7.84 -7.60 10.32
N SER A 171 -8.37 -6.41 10.61
CA SER A 171 -8.84 -6.01 11.95
C SER A 171 -10.36 -6.15 12.13
N SER A 172 -11.06 -6.88 11.25
CA SER A 172 -12.54 -7.03 11.30
C SER A 172 -13.07 -7.63 12.60
N ALA A 173 -12.31 -8.52 13.24
CA ALA A 173 -12.66 -9.15 14.51
C ALA A 173 -12.62 -8.18 15.72
N VAL A 174 -12.03 -6.99 15.56
CA VAL A 174 -11.85 -6.00 16.63
C VAL A 174 -12.55 -4.68 16.30
N THR A 175 -13.86 -4.79 16.06
CA THR A 175 -14.69 -3.66 15.59
C THR A 175 -15.86 -3.33 16.53
N SER A 176 -15.89 -3.89 17.73
CA SER A 176 -16.98 -3.70 18.71
C SER A 176 -17.21 -2.24 19.10
N VAL A 177 -16.18 -1.40 19.03
CA VAL A 177 -16.26 0.07 19.20
C VAL A 177 -17.11 0.76 18.13
N LEU A 178 -17.45 0.08 17.02
CA LEU A 178 -18.31 0.57 15.95
C LEU A 178 -19.78 0.16 16.09
N HIS A 179 -20.15 -0.64 17.09
CA HIS A 179 -21.51 -1.21 17.20
C HIS A 179 -22.57 -0.17 17.62
N GLY A 180 -22.15 1.05 17.97
CA GLY A 180 -23.04 2.15 18.33
C GLY A 180 -23.14 2.36 19.85
N PRO A 181 -23.54 3.55 20.30
CA PRO A 181 -23.70 3.84 21.72
C PRO A 181 -24.70 2.90 22.41
N THR A 182 -24.61 2.78 23.73
CA THR A 182 -25.64 2.12 24.55
C THR A 182 -26.84 3.05 24.75
N LYS A 183 -28.00 2.47 25.10
CA LYS A 183 -29.23 3.26 25.35
C LYS A 183 -29.04 4.24 26.51
N GLU A 184 -28.29 3.83 27.53
CA GLU A 184 -28.03 4.61 28.74
C GLU A 184 -27.16 5.85 28.48
N GLN A 185 -26.39 5.86 27.39
CA GLN A 185 -25.52 6.99 27.02
C GLN A 185 -26.29 8.16 26.38
N GLY A 186 -27.62 8.06 26.26
CA GLY A 186 -28.47 9.18 25.84
C GLY A 186 -28.49 9.44 24.32
N PHE A 187 -28.06 8.45 23.52
CA PHE A 187 -28.07 8.51 22.05
C PHE A 187 -29.36 7.92 21.44
N GLY A 188 -30.46 7.85 22.20
CA GLY A 188 -31.72 7.28 21.73
C GLY A 188 -31.58 5.85 21.21
N ASP A 189 -32.24 5.54 20.09
CA ASP A 189 -32.21 4.23 19.43
C ASP A 189 -31.08 4.10 18.39
N HIS A 190 -30.08 5.00 18.41
CA HIS A 190 -28.96 4.95 17.46
C HIS A 190 -28.10 3.69 17.66
N CYS A 191 -27.81 3.01 16.56
CA CYS A 191 -26.98 1.81 16.52
C CYS A 191 -26.02 1.85 15.32
N GLY A 192 -24.86 1.19 15.45
CA GLY A 192 -23.94 0.84 14.35
C GLY A 192 -23.38 1.99 13.50
N LEU A 193 -22.07 2.19 13.55
CA LEU A 193 -21.34 3.00 12.56
C LEU A 193 -21.17 2.29 11.21
N VAL A 194 -21.40 0.97 11.19
CA VAL A 194 -21.43 0.11 10.01
C VAL A 194 -22.73 -0.70 10.00
N ASP A 195 -23.17 -1.13 8.83
CA ASP A 195 -24.39 -1.93 8.65
C ASP A 195 -24.13 -3.42 8.88
N ALA A 196 -22.94 -3.89 8.51
CA ALA A 196 -22.46 -5.25 8.72
C ALA A 196 -20.92 -5.30 8.69
N VAL A 197 -20.37 -6.33 9.32
CA VAL A 197 -18.94 -6.66 9.33
C VAL A 197 -18.75 -8.05 8.71
N PHE A 198 -17.73 -8.22 7.89
CA PHE A 198 -17.28 -9.49 7.34
C PHE A 198 -16.09 -9.99 8.15
N ILE A 199 -16.32 -11.03 8.94
CA ILE A 199 -15.30 -11.66 9.77
C ILE A 199 -14.63 -12.79 9.00
N GLY A 200 -13.30 -12.77 8.95
CA GLY A 200 -12.50 -13.79 8.27
C GLY A 200 -12.18 -13.45 6.82
N GLU A 201 -12.24 -14.45 5.95
CA GLU A 201 -11.79 -14.42 4.56
C GLU A 201 -12.93 -14.04 3.61
N GLY A 202 -12.66 -13.12 2.68
CA GLY A 202 -13.69 -12.47 1.84
C GLY A 202 -13.90 -13.10 0.46
N GLU A 203 -13.06 -14.06 0.09
CA GLU A 203 -12.94 -14.65 -1.25
C GLU A 203 -14.27 -15.20 -1.77
N TYR A 204 -15.09 -15.80 -0.90
CA TYR A 204 -16.47 -16.21 -1.22
C TYR A 204 -17.52 -15.21 -0.72
N SER A 205 -17.37 -14.73 0.53
CA SER A 205 -18.41 -13.96 1.22
C SER A 205 -18.75 -12.64 0.54
N ILE A 206 -17.76 -11.94 -0.03
CA ILE A 206 -17.98 -10.66 -0.72
C ILE A 206 -18.87 -10.86 -1.94
N LYS A 207 -18.55 -11.85 -2.78
CA LYS A 207 -19.32 -12.16 -3.99
C LYS A 207 -20.75 -12.57 -3.66
N GLN A 208 -20.92 -13.46 -2.69
CA GLN A 208 -22.25 -13.91 -2.23
C GLN A 208 -23.10 -12.74 -1.72
N PHE A 209 -22.50 -11.87 -0.89
CA PHE A 209 -23.18 -10.68 -0.39
C PHE A 209 -23.61 -9.75 -1.53
N LEU A 210 -22.70 -9.41 -2.45
CA LEU A 210 -22.99 -8.51 -3.56
C LEU A 210 -24.08 -9.09 -4.50
N GLU A 211 -24.10 -10.40 -4.71
CA GLU A 211 -25.20 -11.06 -5.45
C GLU A 211 -26.54 -10.95 -4.72
N ILE A 212 -26.57 -11.10 -3.40
CA ILE A 212 -27.78 -10.92 -2.59
C ILE A 212 -28.26 -9.47 -2.66
N VAL A 213 -27.36 -8.49 -2.53
CA VAL A 213 -27.69 -7.06 -2.67
C VAL A 213 -28.25 -6.77 -4.05
N LYS A 214 -27.59 -7.24 -5.12
CA LYS A 214 -28.05 -7.06 -6.50
C LYS A 214 -29.46 -7.63 -6.72
N LYS A 215 -29.71 -8.87 -6.27
CA LYS A 215 -31.02 -9.53 -6.36
C LYS A 215 -32.08 -8.81 -5.53
N GLY A 216 -31.74 -8.41 -4.31
CA GLY A 216 -32.66 -7.70 -3.42
C GLY A 216 -33.04 -6.32 -3.95
N LYS A 217 -32.07 -5.57 -4.48
CA LYS A 217 -32.29 -4.26 -5.11
C LYS A 217 -33.19 -4.38 -6.34
N SER A 218 -32.90 -5.32 -7.24
CA SER A 218 -33.74 -5.54 -8.44
C SER A 218 -35.17 -5.99 -8.12
N ALA A 219 -35.37 -6.69 -6.99
CA ALA A 219 -36.68 -7.05 -6.48
C ALA A 219 -37.37 -5.95 -5.63
N GLY A 220 -36.75 -4.79 -5.45
CA GLY A 220 -37.31 -3.68 -4.66
C GLY A 220 -37.41 -3.96 -3.16
N LEU A 221 -36.60 -4.88 -2.62
CA LEU A 221 -36.61 -5.21 -1.20
C LEU A 221 -36.12 -4.04 -0.34
N ARG A 222 -36.63 -3.95 0.89
CA ARG A 222 -36.07 -3.01 1.88
C ARG A 222 -34.68 -3.48 2.29
N LYS A 223 -33.80 -2.56 2.62
CA LYS A 223 -32.43 -2.86 3.03
C LYS A 223 -32.34 -3.88 4.17
N ALA A 224 -33.21 -3.76 5.17
CA ALA A 224 -33.27 -4.70 6.28
C ALA A 224 -33.58 -6.14 5.83
N ASP A 225 -34.45 -6.31 4.82
CA ASP A 225 -34.80 -7.62 4.27
C ASP A 225 -33.62 -8.19 3.44
N ILE A 226 -32.84 -7.34 2.78
CA ILE A 226 -31.59 -7.73 2.10
C ILE A 226 -30.55 -8.24 3.10
N LEU A 227 -30.29 -7.49 4.19
CA LEU A 227 -29.35 -7.92 5.24
C LEU A 227 -29.83 -9.20 5.92
N ARG A 228 -31.14 -9.33 6.17
CA ARG A 228 -31.74 -10.56 6.69
C ARG A 228 -31.46 -11.77 5.79
N ALA A 229 -31.47 -11.58 4.48
CA ALA A 229 -31.18 -12.65 3.51
C ALA A 229 -29.72 -13.12 3.51
N CYS A 230 -28.79 -12.35 4.09
CA CYS A 230 -27.38 -12.73 4.23
C CYS A 230 -27.16 -13.72 5.38
N HIS A 231 -27.96 -13.66 6.44
CA HIS A 231 -27.85 -14.57 7.58
C HIS A 231 -28.02 -16.02 7.14
N GLY A 232 -27.08 -16.88 7.54
CA GLY A 232 -27.04 -18.29 7.18
C GLY A 232 -26.67 -18.60 5.72
N LYS A 233 -26.41 -17.59 4.88
CA LYS A 233 -25.99 -17.77 3.48
C LYS A 233 -24.61 -17.21 3.16
N VAL A 234 -24.15 -16.25 3.95
CA VAL A 234 -22.87 -15.59 3.77
C VAL A 234 -22.02 -15.86 5.00
N ASP A 235 -20.96 -16.64 4.84
CA ASP A 235 -20.06 -16.98 5.93
C ASP A 235 -19.37 -15.73 6.47
N GLY A 236 -19.18 -15.64 7.78
CA GLY A 236 -18.57 -14.48 8.43
C GLY A 236 -19.41 -13.21 8.44
N PHE A 237 -20.67 -13.24 7.98
CA PHE A 237 -21.55 -12.07 8.02
C PHE A 237 -22.02 -11.78 9.45
N TYR A 238 -21.58 -10.64 9.99
CA TYR A 238 -21.90 -10.16 11.33
C TYR A 238 -22.71 -8.87 11.25
N GLU A 239 -23.91 -8.86 11.84
CA GLU A 239 -24.79 -7.68 11.89
C GLU A 239 -24.87 -7.14 13.33
N PRO A 240 -24.10 -6.10 13.70
CA PRO A 240 -23.86 -5.74 15.10
C PRO A 240 -25.10 -5.50 15.96
N ASP A 241 -26.12 -4.84 15.42
CA ASP A 241 -27.34 -4.49 16.17
C ASP A 241 -28.26 -5.69 16.46
N LYS A 242 -27.95 -6.88 15.93
CA LYS A 242 -28.66 -8.14 16.18
C LYS A 242 -28.20 -8.89 17.43
N TYR A 243 -27.19 -8.37 18.13
CA TYR A 243 -26.71 -8.91 19.39
C TYR A 243 -27.01 -7.92 20.52
N GLU A 244 -27.50 -8.43 21.65
CA GLU A 244 -27.75 -7.67 22.86
C GLU A 244 -26.58 -7.86 23.83
N HIS A 245 -26.00 -6.74 24.27
CA HIS A 245 -24.90 -6.72 25.23
C HIS A 245 -25.46 -6.30 26.59
N ARG A 246 -25.32 -7.15 27.60
CA ARG A 246 -25.73 -6.83 28.97
C ARG A 246 -24.51 -6.49 29.80
N TYR A 247 -24.63 -5.39 30.54
CA TYR A 247 -23.59 -4.87 31.41
C TYR A 247 -24.01 -4.99 32.86
N GLU A 248 -23.04 -5.24 33.74
CA GLU A 248 -23.24 -5.09 35.18
C GLU A 248 -23.59 -3.62 35.49
N MET A 249 -24.47 -3.39 36.46
CA MET A 249 -24.85 -2.04 36.88
C MET A 249 -24.40 -1.81 38.32
N THR A 250 -23.45 -0.91 38.52
CA THR A 250 -22.98 -0.53 39.85
C THR A 250 -23.64 0.79 40.26
N ILE A 251 -24.43 0.76 41.34
CA ILE A 251 -25.00 1.96 41.94
C ILE A 251 -23.96 2.54 42.90
N GLN A 252 -23.33 3.65 42.56
CA GLN A 252 -22.52 4.39 43.53
C GLN A 252 -23.44 5.27 44.37
N SER A 253 -23.78 4.82 45.59
CA SER A 253 -24.33 5.69 46.62
C SER A 253 -23.19 6.54 47.18
N ARG A 254 -23.03 7.78 46.70
CA ARG A 254 -22.17 8.76 47.38
C ARG A 254 -22.94 9.36 48.56
N PRO A 255 -22.46 9.26 49.81
CA PRO A 255 -23.02 10.02 50.91
C PRO A 255 -22.62 11.49 50.71
N GLU A 256 -23.65 12.33 50.61
CA GLU A 256 -23.65 13.77 50.83
C GLU A 256 -23.00 14.68 49.76
N MET A 257 -23.88 15.49 49.16
CA MET A 257 -23.61 16.66 48.31
C MET A 257 -23.33 16.45 46.82
N TRP A 258 -24.11 15.61 46.13
CA TRP A 258 -24.41 15.74 44.70
C TRP A 258 -25.82 15.22 44.39
N VAL A 259 -26.69 16.06 43.81
CA VAL A 259 -28.00 15.62 43.28
C VAL A 259 -27.74 14.92 41.95
N GLY A 260 -27.54 13.60 42.01
CA GLY A 260 -27.43 12.73 40.85
C GLY A 260 -26.92 11.35 41.26
N THR A 261 -27.78 10.34 41.24
CA THR A 261 -27.37 8.93 41.36
C THR A 261 -26.57 8.54 40.12
N GLY A 262 -25.24 8.60 40.19
CA GLY A 262 -24.38 8.09 39.12
C GLY A 262 -24.44 6.57 39.07
N LYS A 263 -25.22 6.02 38.14
CA LYS A 263 -25.12 4.60 37.76
C LYS A 263 -23.84 4.46 36.92
N THR A 264 -22.84 3.72 37.39
CA THR A 264 -21.67 3.36 36.59
C THR A 264 -21.88 1.95 36.03
N GLN A 265 -21.75 1.77 34.71
CA GLN A 265 -21.81 0.44 34.10
C GLN A 265 -20.52 -0.33 34.42
N GLY A 266 -20.65 -1.49 35.03
CA GLY A 266 -19.57 -2.45 35.27
C GLY A 266 -19.17 -3.22 34.00
N GLY A 267 -18.65 -4.44 34.16
CA GLY A 267 -18.19 -5.26 33.04
C GLY A 267 -19.31 -5.70 32.09
N LEU A 268 -18.95 -6.08 30.85
CA LEU A 268 -19.84 -6.86 30.00
C LEU A 268 -20.02 -8.24 30.63
N ILE A 269 -21.26 -8.69 30.81
CA ILE A 269 -21.58 -9.96 31.49
C ILE A 269 -22.24 -10.99 30.58
N GLU A 270 -22.83 -10.57 29.46
CA GLU A 270 -23.49 -11.48 28.52
C GLU A 270 -23.60 -10.82 27.13
N ILE A 271 -23.43 -11.63 26.09
CA ILE A 271 -23.86 -11.31 24.71
C ILE A 271 -24.89 -12.36 24.31
N SER A 272 -26.01 -11.94 23.71
CA SER A 272 -27.06 -12.84 23.26
C SER A 272 -27.64 -12.41 21.91
N PRO A 273 -27.99 -13.36 21.02
CA PRO A 273 -28.65 -13.03 19.77
C PRO A 273 -30.09 -12.55 20.05
N LYS A 274 -30.54 -11.51 19.34
CA LYS A 274 -31.91 -10.99 19.46
C LYS A 274 -32.95 -11.80 18.72
N GLU A 275 -32.50 -12.60 17.75
CA GLU A 275 -33.36 -13.27 16.79
C GLU A 275 -32.86 -14.71 16.56
N PRO A 276 -33.75 -15.71 16.41
CA PRO A 276 -33.37 -17.11 16.28
C PRO A 276 -32.69 -17.46 14.94
N TYR A 277 -32.84 -16.61 13.92
CA TYR A 277 -32.23 -16.81 12.60
C TYR A 277 -30.79 -16.29 12.52
N VAL A 278 -30.32 -15.58 13.56
CA VAL A 278 -28.98 -14.98 13.60
C VAL A 278 -28.00 -16.00 14.18
N SER A 279 -26.88 -16.21 13.48
CA SER A 279 -25.83 -17.14 13.92
C SER A 279 -25.23 -16.70 15.25
N TYR A 280 -25.07 -17.62 16.20
CA TYR A 280 -24.38 -17.34 17.46
C TYR A 280 -23.60 -18.58 17.94
N PRO A 281 -22.28 -18.49 18.12
CA PRO A 281 -21.41 -17.39 17.67
C PRO A 281 -21.37 -17.31 16.12
N VAL A 282 -20.98 -16.15 15.59
CA VAL A 282 -20.69 -15.99 14.15
C VAL A 282 -19.34 -16.62 13.84
N LYS A 283 -19.36 -17.68 13.05
CA LYS A 283 -18.13 -18.32 12.57
C LYS A 283 -17.44 -17.44 11.54
N SER A 284 -16.15 -17.22 11.72
CA SER A 284 -15.29 -16.57 10.73
C SER A 284 -15.30 -17.33 9.40
N ALA A 285 -15.44 -16.61 8.30
CA ALA A 285 -15.28 -17.20 6.97
C ALA A 285 -13.83 -17.71 6.81
N THR A 286 -13.66 -18.94 6.35
CA THR A 286 -12.35 -19.57 6.14
C THR A 286 -12.35 -20.35 4.83
N VAL A 287 -11.39 -20.04 3.96
CA VAL A 287 -11.10 -20.82 2.75
C VAL A 287 -10.14 -21.95 3.11
N TYR A 288 -10.68 -23.17 3.21
CA TYR A 288 -9.88 -24.35 3.57
C TYR A 288 -9.03 -24.91 2.42
N ASP A 289 -9.35 -24.56 1.18
CA ASP A 289 -8.53 -24.85 0.00
C ASP A 289 -8.34 -23.56 -0.82
N LEU A 290 -7.09 -23.10 -0.90
CA LEU A 290 -6.75 -21.83 -1.54
C LEU A 290 -6.66 -21.94 -3.07
N ASP A 291 -6.45 -23.12 -3.63
CA ASP A 291 -6.29 -23.31 -5.08
C ASP A 291 -7.51 -22.90 -5.94
N PRO A 292 -8.78 -23.15 -5.53
CA PRO A 292 -9.95 -22.76 -6.33
C PRO A 292 -10.28 -21.26 -6.26
N VAL A 293 -9.82 -20.54 -5.24
CA VAL A 293 -10.06 -19.09 -5.12
C VAL A 293 -8.96 -18.30 -5.81
N ARG A 294 -9.27 -17.16 -6.42
CA ARG A 294 -8.25 -16.33 -7.08
C ARG A 294 -7.40 -15.59 -6.05
N THR A 295 -6.15 -15.30 -6.41
CA THR A 295 -5.35 -14.28 -5.72
C THR A 295 -5.37 -12.99 -6.53
N LEU A 296 -4.58 -11.98 -6.14
CA LEU A 296 -4.52 -10.73 -6.88
C LEU A 296 -3.79 -10.91 -8.21
N GLU A 297 -4.57 -11.03 -9.28
CA GLU A 297 -4.09 -11.26 -10.65
C GLU A 297 -4.27 -10.00 -11.51
N SER A 298 -5.31 -9.20 -11.27
CA SER A 298 -5.61 -7.99 -12.05
C SER A 298 -5.98 -6.83 -11.13
N GLY A 299 -4.97 -6.17 -10.55
CA GLY A 299 -5.12 -4.95 -9.76
C GLY A 299 -4.76 -3.68 -10.54
N PRO A 300 -5.22 -2.49 -10.10
CA PRO A 300 -4.77 -1.22 -10.66
C PRO A 300 -3.26 -1.03 -10.56
N ILE A 301 -2.67 -0.41 -11.59
CA ILE A 301 -1.28 0.07 -11.51
C ILE A 301 -1.32 1.44 -10.83
N TRP A 302 -1.01 1.51 -9.55
CA TRP A 302 -1.05 2.76 -8.81
C TRP A 302 0.01 3.76 -9.27
N TYR A 303 -0.28 5.05 -9.14
CA TYR A 303 0.62 6.17 -9.41
C TYR A 303 1.68 6.38 -8.32
N GLU A 304 1.76 5.51 -7.30
CA GLU A 304 2.75 5.62 -6.24
C GLU A 304 4.06 4.91 -6.64
N THR A 305 5.16 5.66 -6.58
CA THR A 305 6.45 5.33 -7.21
C THR A 305 7.01 4.00 -6.70
N GLU A 306 6.89 3.75 -5.40
CA GLU A 306 7.43 2.56 -4.74
C GLU A 306 6.68 1.27 -5.12
N SER A 307 5.40 1.37 -5.49
CA SER A 307 4.57 0.22 -5.88
C SER A 307 4.63 -0.10 -7.38
N ILE A 308 5.09 0.81 -8.23
CA ILE A 308 5.07 0.63 -9.69
C ILE A 308 6.00 -0.51 -10.13
N GLY A 309 5.43 -1.50 -10.81
CA GLY A 309 6.13 -2.70 -11.29
C GLY A 309 6.31 -3.78 -10.20
N THR A 310 5.75 -3.58 -9.01
CA THR A 310 5.79 -4.53 -7.90
C THR A 310 4.40 -5.06 -7.59
N GLY A 311 4.25 -6.38 -7.49
CA GLY A 311 3.01 -7.04 -7.10
C GLY A 311 3.24 -8.03 -5.96
N SER A 312 2.17 -8.50 -5.32
CA SER A 312 2.27 -9.50 -4.25
C SER A 312 1.30 -10.65 -4.53
N LEU A 313 1.77 -11.89 -4.35
CA LEU A 313 0.94 -13.10 -4.47
C LEU A 313 0.84 -13.79 -3.12
N GLN A 314 -0.38 -14.09 -2.70
CA GLN A 314 -0.62 -14.85 -1.46
C GLN A 314 -0.25 -16.32 -1.71
N ILE A 315 0.87 -16.77 -1.14
CA ILE A 315 1.34 -18.16 -1.31
C ILE A 315 0.76 -19.11 -0.27
N SER A 316 0.40 -18.58 0.89
CA SER A 316 -0.23 -19.32 1.97
C SER A 316 -1.04 -18.37 2.84
N ASN A 317 -1.97 -18.94 3.60
CA ASN A 317 -2.72 -18.21 4.62
C ASN A 317 -2.57 -18.89 5.98
N GLY A 318 -2.67 -18.09 7.04
CA GLY A 318 -2.35 -18.45 8.43
C GLY A 318 -0.87 -18.78 8.69
N CYS A 319 -0.57 -19.07 9.95
CA CYS A 319 0.77 -19.45 10.40
C CYS A 319 0.68 -20.74 11.24
N PRO A 320 1.57 -21.73 11.03
CA PRO A 320 1.56 -22.96 11.83
C PRO A 320 1.98 -22.74 13.28
N CYS A 321 2.75 -21.67 13.57
CA CYS A 321 3.25 -21.35 14.90
C CYS A 321 2.14 -20.88 15.86
N PHE A 322 2.46 -20.83 17.16
CA PHE A 322 1.55 -20.42 18.24
C PHE A 322 2.13 -19.25 19.08
N CYS A 323 2.76 -18.26 18.42
CA CYS A 323 3.28 -17.08 19.10
C CYS A 323 2.16 -16.40 19.91
N SER A 324 2.33 -16.23 21.22
CA SER A 324 1.24 -15.85 22.14
C SER A 324 0.66 -14.45 21.88
N PHE A 325 1.39 -13.59 21.17
CA PHE A 325 1.02 -12.22 20.85
C PHE A 325 0.52 -12.01 19.41
N CYS A 326 0.58 -13.02 18.53
CA CYS A 326 0.42 -12.80 17.09
C CYS A 326 -0.98 -13.18 16.62
N ALA A 327 -1.89 -12.21 16.46
CA ALA A 327 -3.28 -12.44 16.01
C ALA A 327 -3.37 -13.34 14.76
N GLU A 328 -2.48 -13.15 13.78
CA GLU A 328 -2.43 -13.96 12.55
C GLU A 328 -2.08 -15.44 12.80
N SER A 329 -1.39 -15.74 13.89
CA SER A 329 -1.11 -17.11 14.31
C SER A 329 -2.31 -17.80 14.94
N TRP A 330 -3.38 -17.06 15.31
CA TRP A 330 -4.55 -17.61 16.00
C TRP A 330 -5.81 -17.47 15.15
N GLU A 331 -6.16 -16.25 14.74
CA GLU A 331 -7.40 -15.95 14.00
C GLU A 331 -7.44 -16.55 12.61
N LYS A 332 -6.28 -16.70 11.96
CA LYS A 332 -6.20 -17.23 10.60
C LYS A 332 -6.00 -18.74 10.58
N LYS A 333 -6.11 -19.45 11.71
CA LYS A 333 -5.87 -20.90 11.73
C LYS A 333 -6.94 -21.66 10.91
N PRO A 334 -6.68 -22.86 10.32
CA PRO A 334 -5.47 -23.72 10.31
C PRO A 334 -4.22 -23.19 9.56
N TYR A 335 -3.42 -23.94 8.80
CA TYR A 335 -2.40 -23.40 7.87
C TYR A 335 -2.67 -24.00 6.50
N ARG A 336 -2.63 -23.18 5.45
CA ARG A 336 -2.99 -23.61 4.09
C ARG A 336 -2.08 -22.92 3.09
N GLU A 337 -1.81 -23.62 2.01
CA GLU A 337 -0.89 -23.21 0.96
C GLU A 337 -1.63 -23.26 -0.38
N ARG A 338 -1.15 -22.46 -1.33
CA ARG A 338 -1.47 -22.63 -2.75
C ARG A 338 -0.43 -23.52 -3.39
N SER A 339 -0.86 -24.37 -4.31
CA SER A 339 0.10 -25.16 -5.09
C SER A 339 0.93 -24.27 -6.01
N LEU A 340 2.17 -24.68 -6.27
CA LEU A 340 3.06 -23.99 -7.20
C LEU A 340 2.44 -23.83 -8.59
N SER A 341 1.67 -24.83 -9.04
CA SER A 341 0.99 -24.80 -10.34
C SER A 341 0.06 -23.58 -10.44
N LYS A 342 -0.80 -23.37 -9.43
CA LYS A 342 -1.71 -22.22 -9.36
C LYS A 342 -0.99 -20.90 -9.14
N LEU A 343 0.08 -20.92 -8.36
CA LEU A 343 0.92 -19.75 -8.17
C LEU A 343 1.60 -19.29 -9.46
N LEU A 344 2.01 -20.20 -10.34
CA LEU A 344 2.61 -19.84 -11.64
C LEU A 344 1.58 -19.34 -12.65
N GLU A 345 0.37 -19.89 -12.66
CA GLU A 345 -0.76 -19.35 -13.43
C GLU A 345 -1.05 -17.90 -12.99
N ALA A 346 -1.20 -17.69 -11.69
CA ALA A 346 -1.45 -16.37 -11.11
C ALA A 346 -0.29 -15.39 -11.34
N LEU A 347 0.96 -15.84 -11.24
CA LEU A 347 2.15 -15.02 -11.48
C LEU A 347 2.20 -14.51 -12.92
N LYS A 348 1.95 -15.37 -13.91
CA LYS A 348 1.95 -14.98 -15.32
C LYS A 348 0.83 -13.98 -15.61
N ALA A 349 -0.37 -14.22 -15.06
CA ALA A 349 -1.50 -13.30 -15.18
C ALA A 349 -1.17 -11.94 -14.53
N ALA A 350 -0.72 -11.94 -13.27
CA ALA A 350 -0.35 -10.72 -12.54
C ALA A 350 0.75 -9.93 -13.25
N LYS A 351 1.79 -10.64 -13.71
CA LYS A 351 2.91 -10.05 -14.45
C LYS A 351 2.43 -9.33 -15.70
N ALA A 352 1.61 -9.99 -16.52
CA ALA A 352 1.08 -9.39 -17.75
C ALA A 352 0.11 -8.24 -17.45
N GLN A 353 -0.85 -8.44 -16.55
CA GLN A 353 -1.91 -7.48 -16.25
C GLN A 353 -1.43 -6.24 -15.51
N GLN A 354 -0.35 -6.33 -14.73
CA GLN A 354 0.14 -5.23 -13.89
C GLN A 354 1.53 -4.73 -14.31
N GLY A 355 2.16 -5.35 -15.31
CA GLY A 355 3.49 -4.97 -15.81
C GLY A 355 4.61 -5.27 -14.80
N LEU A 356 4.49 -6.36 -14.03
CA LEU A 356 5.38 -6.61 -12.90
C LEU A 356 6.79 -7.01 -13.33
N ASP A 357 7.79 -6.42 -12.67
CA ASP A 357 9.18 -6.88 -12.69
C ASP A 357 9.62 -7.49 -11.35
N THR A 358 8.88 -7.17 -10.29
CA THR A 358 9.12 -7.65 -8.93
C THR A 358 7.87 -8.31 -8.37
N VAL A 359 8.00 -9.50 -7.78
CA VAL A 359 6.92 -10.17 -7.04
C VAL A 359 7.29 -10.35 -5.58
N ASN A 360 6.39 -10.02 -4.67
CA ASN A 360 6.51 -10.32 -3.25
C ASN A 360 5.74 -11.60 -2.90
N LEU A 361 6.38 -12.49 -2.14
CA LEU A 361 5.69 -13.64 -1.55
C LEU A 361 4.87 -13.17 -0.34
N PHE A 362 3.56 -13.09 -0.46
CA PHE A 362 2.68 -12.70 0.64
C PHE A 362 2.29 -13.95 1.46
N SER A 363 2.74 -13.98 2.72
CA SER A 363 2.50 -15.04 3.69
C SER A 363 2.88 -14.53 5.09
N PHE A 364 2.32 -15.10 6.14
CA PHE A 364 2.75 -14.88 7.52
C PHE A 364 4.01 -15.67 7.90
N ASN A 365 4.25 -16.79 7.21
CA ASN A 365 5.47 -17.57 7.34
C ASN A 365 5.73 -18.35 6.03
N PHE A 366 6.55 -17.77 5.16
CA PHE A 366 6.89 -18.41 3.89
C PHE A 366 7.91 -19.54 4.04
N ASN A 367 8.71 -19.54 5.13
CA ASN A 367 9.74 -20.57 5.38
C ASN A 367 9.14 -21.98 5.48
N THR A 368 7.85 -22.11 5.78
CA THR A 368 7.17 -23.40 5.94
C THR A 368 6.39 -23.84 4.70
N HIS A 369 6.52 -23.18 3.55
CA HIS A 369 5.77 -23.58 2.37
C HIS A 369 6.27 -24.94 1.82
N THR A 370 5.39 -25.92 1.58
CA THR A 370 5.78 -27.27 1.08
C THR A 370 6.68 -27.19 -0.16
N GLU A 371 6.32 -26.35 -1.12
CA GLU A 371 7.06 -26.17 -2.38
C GLU A 371 8.03 -24.97 -2.39
N LEU A 372 8.61 -24.58 -1.24
CA LEU A 372 9.43 -23.37 -1.08
C LEU A 372 10.49 -23.16 -2.17
N TYR A 373 11.42 -24.11 -2.35
CA TYR A 373 12.52 -23.93 -3.31
C TYR A 373 12.06 -24.00 -4.77
N PRO A 374 11.25 -24.99 -5.20
CA PRO A 374 10.68 -24.98 -6.55
C PRO A 374 9.91 -23.70 -6.87
N MET A 375 9.22 -23.12 -5.88
CA MET A 375 8.52 -21.84 -6.01
C MET A 375 9.49 -20.68 -6.19
N ILE A 376 10.49 -20.49 -5.32
CA ILE A 376 11.49 -19.42 -5.45
C ILE A 376 12.17 -19.51 -6.81
N LEU A 377 12.56 -20.71 -7.24
CA LEU A 377 13.19 -20.95 -8.52
C LEU A 377 12.29 -20.55 -9.69
N SER A 378 11.05 -21.03 -9.70
CA SER A 378 10.11 -20.79 -10.79
C SER A 378 9.73 -19.32 -10.86
N PHE A 379 9.54 -18.67 -9.70
CA PHE A 379 9.31 -17.23 -9.63
C PHE A 379 10.53 -16.44 -10.08
N TYR A 380 11.73 -16.85 -9.68
CA TYR A 380 12.97 -16.20 -10.12
C TYR A 380 13.17 -16.39 -11.63
N ARG A 381 12.84 -17.54 -12.21
CA ARG A 381 12.86 -17.75 -13.66
C ARG A 381 11.97 -16.74 -14.39
N GLU A 382 10.75 -16.60 -13.91
CA GLU A 382 9.72 -15.77 -14.54
C GLU A 382 9.88 -14.27 -14.23
N MET A 383 10.46 -13.85 -13.10
CA MET A 383 10.48 -12.46 -12.66
C MET A 383 11.88 -11.87 -12.63
N GLY A 384 12.03 -10.55 -12.84
CA GLY A 384 13.32 -9.88 -12.65
C GLY A 384 13.82 -9.98 -11.21
N SER A 385 12.91 -9.80 -10.25
CA SER A 385 13.18 -9.83 -8.81
C SER A 385 12.09 -10.59 -8.05
N VAL A 386 12.51 -11.37 -7.06
CA VAL A 386 11.62 -12.04 -6.11
C VAL A 386 11.89 -11.47 -4.73
N SER A 387 10.85 -10.98 -4.06
CA SER A 387 10.93 -10.45 -2.72
C SER A 387 10.39 -11.40 -1.67
N LEU A 388 11.20 -11.59 -0.63
CA LEU A 388 10.91 -12.47 0.49
C LEU A 388 10.56 -11.61 1.71
N LYS A 389 9.60 -12.09 2.51
CA LYS A 389 9.14 -11.41 3.73
C LYS A 389 10.07 -11.70 4.92
N SER A 390 9.67 -11.25 6.12
CA SER A 390 10.36 -11.56 7.36
C SER A 390 10.43 -13.08 7.59
N GLN A 391 11.52 -13.54 8.21
CA GLN A 391 11.84 -14.95 8.44
C GLN A 391 11.92 -15.28 9.92
N ARG A 392 11.81 -16.57 10.25
CA ARG A 392 12.10 -17.05 11.60
C ARG A 392 13.53 -17.59 11.70
N PHE A 393 14.23 -17.20 12.77
CA PHE A 393 15.61 -17.64 13.02
C PHE A 393 15.73 -19.15 13.24
N ASP A 394 14.77 -19.79 13.91
CA ASP A 394 14.78 -21.24 14.14
C ASP A 394 14.78 -22.01 12.81
N LEU A 395 13.93 -21.60 11.86
CA LEU A 395 13.87 -22.19 10.53
C LEU A 395 15.14 -21.90 9.71
N LEU A 396 15.64 -20.67 9.76
CA LEU A 396 16.88 -20.31 9.05
C LEU A 396 18.11 -21.03 9.60
N SER A 397 18.17 -21.28 10.91
CA SER A 397 19.26 -22.02 11.57
C SER A 397 19.30 -23.51 11.22
N ALA A 398 18.16 -24.05 10.79
CA ALA A 398 18.02 -25.42 10.32
C ALA A 398 18.23 -25.55 8.79
N ASP A 399 18.25 -24.42 8.07
CA ASP A 399 18.23 -24.38 6.61
C ASP A 399 19.28 -23.40 6.06
N ARG A 400 20.53 -23.87 6.05
CA ARG A 400 21.65 -23.15 5.42
C ARG A 400 21.42 -22.92 3.92
N PHE A 401 20.72 -23.85 3.27
CA PHE A 401 20.52 -23.82 1.83
C PHE A 401 19.64 -22.65 1.39
N LEU A 402 18.63 -22.29 2.18
CA LEU A 402 17.83 -21.09 1.95
C LEU A 402 18.68 -19.81 1.92
N VAL A 403 19.72 -19.69 2.77
CA VAL A 403 20.63 -18.54 2.72
C VAL A 403 21.40 -18.48 1.40
N GLU A 404 21.83 -19.64 0.89
CA GLU A 404 22.49 -19.72 -0.43
C GLU A 404 21.55 -19.33 -1.57
N VAL A 405 20.31 -19.83 -1.55
CA VAL A 405 19.28 -19.47 -2.53
C VAL A 405 19.01 -17.97 -2.51
N GLN A 406 18.88 -17.36 -1.32
CA GLN A 406 18.67 -15.92 -1.14
C GLN A 406 19.80 -15.10 -1.75
N GLN A 407 21.05 -15.51 -1.53
CA GLN A 407 22.21 -14.86 -2.12
C GLN A 407 22.16 -14.94 -3.66
N ILE A 408 21.84 -16.12 -4.22
CA ILE A 408 21.79 -16.34 -5.67
C ILE A 408 20.72 -15.47 -6.35
N ILE A 409 19.56 -15.30 -5.71
CA ILE A 409 18.50 -14.40 -6.23
C ILE A 409 18.77 -12.91 -5.94
N GLY A 410 19.94 -12.58 -5.37
CA GLY A 410 20.38 -11.20 -5.14
C GLY A 410 19.84 -10.52 -3.90
N LYS A 411 19.37 -11.28 -2.88
CA LYS A 411 18.93 -10.70 -1.61
C LYS A 411 20.12 -10.29 -0.75
N THR A 412 20.20 -8.99 -0.47
CA THR A 412 21.23 -8.40 0.37
C THR A 412 20.71 -7.87 1.70
N THR A 413 19.39 -7.73 1.84
CA THR A 413 18.70 -7.37 3.09
C THR A 413 17.84 -8.54 3.54
N VAL A 414 18.03 -8.98 4.78
CA VAL A 414 17.23 -10.02 5.42
C VAL A 414 16.58 -9.43 6.67
N SER A 415 15.34 -9.83 6.95
CA SER A 415 14.62 -9.42 8.16
C SER A 415 14.15 -10.65 8.91
N CYS A 416 14.38 -10.69 10.22
CA CYS A 416 14.07 -11.83 11.07
C CYS A 416 13.40 -11.40 12.38
N GLY A 417 12.43 -12.18 12.86
CA GLY A 417 11.81 -11.97 14.17
C GLY A 417 12.56 -12.69 15.29
N MET A 418 13.17 -11.93 16.21
CA MET A 418 13.73 -12.42 17.48
C MET A 418 12.72 -12.25 18.62
N GLU A 419 11.97 -11.15 18.59
CA GLU A 419 10.89 -10.72 19.48
C GLU A 419 11.33 -10.50 20.94
N GLY A 420 11.90 -11.48 21.63
CA GLY A 420 12.37 -11.35 23.01
C GLY A 420 13.88 -11.15 23.12
N ILE A 421 14.30 -10.17 23.94
CA ILE A 421 15.73 -9.87 24.17
C ILE A 421 16.46 -10.97 24.99
N SER A 422 15.72 -11.80 25.71
CA SER A 422 16.20 -12.94 26.49
C SER A 422 15.40 -14.22 26.20
N GLU A 423 15.93 -15.38 26.56
CA GLU A 423 15.24 -16.66 26.36
C GLU A 423 13.96 -16.74 27.15
N ARG A 424 13.97 -16.22 28.39
CA ARG A 424 12.77 -16.10 29.23
C ARG A 424 11.66 -15.35 28.49
N LEU A 425 11.97 -14.19 27.90
CA LEU A 425 10.98 -13.39 27.16
C LEU A 425 10.58 -14.03 25.83
N ARG A 426 11.48 -14.74 25.16
CA ARG A 426 11.13 -15.53 23.97
C ARG A 426 10.15 -16.65 24.30
N ARG A 427 10.29 -17.30 25.47
CA ARG A 427 9.32 -18.28 25.97
C ARG A 427 7.98 -17.66 26.32
N TYR A 428 7.94 -16.50 26.98
CA TYR A 428 6.68 -15.75 27.19
C TYR A 428 5.92 -15.49 25.89
N LEU A 429 6.65 -15.19 24.81
CA LEU A 429 6.11 -14.93 23.48
C LEU A 429 5.84 -16.21 22.65
N HIS A 430 6.07 -17.41 23.22
CA HIS A 430 6.02 -18.72 22.56
C HIS A 430 6.84 -18.77 21.26
N LYS A 431 8.03 -18.17 21.26
CA LYS A 431 8.81 -18.02 20.04
C LYS A 431 9.54 -19.31 19.66
N ASN A 432 9.75 -20.26 20.59
CA ASN A 432 10.47 -21.52 20.37
C ASN A 432 11.86 -21.30 19.79
N LEU A 433 12.59 -20.29 20.30
CA LEU A 433 13.84 -19.80 19.73
C LEU A 433 14.93 -19.63 20.79
N THR A 434 16.00 -20.40 20.67
CA THR A 434 17.19 -20.31 21.53
C THR A 434 18.22 -19.34 20.95
N GLU A 435 19.13 -18.85 21.80
CA GLU A 435 20.23 -17.97 21.33
C GLU A 435 21.12 -18.66 20.30
N GLU A 436 21.45 -19.93 20.49
CA GLU A 436 22.31 -20.70 19.57
C GLU A 436 21.71 -20.81 18.17
N GLN A 437 20.39 -20.92 18.05
CA GLN A 437 19.72 -20.88 16.74
C GLN A 437 19.90 -19.51 16.07
N ILE A 438 19.80 -18.42 16.83
CA ILE A 438 20.01 -17.07 16.30
C ILE A 438 21.45 -16.89 15.82
N TYR A 439 22.45 -17.28 16.63
CA TYR A 439 23.85 -17.19 16.22
C TYR A 439 24.16 -18.01 14.98
N LYS A 440 23.67 -19.26 14.92
CA LYS A 440 23.87 -20.14 13.77
C LYS A 440 23.26 -19.56 12.48
N ALA A 441 22.06 -18.97 12.57
CA ALA A 441 21.45 -18.30 11.45
C ALA A 441 22.25 -17.04 11.02
N CYS A 442 22.74 -16.24 11.98
CA CYS A 442 23.62 -15.10 11.71
C CYS A 442 24.94 -15.52 11.05
N GLU A 443 25.57 -16.60 11.51
CA GLU A 443 26.78 -17.17 10.91
C GLU A 443 26.55 -17.50 9.44
N PHE A 444 25.46 -18.20 9.11
CA PHE A 444 25.11 -18.51 7.71
C PHE A 444 24.93 -17.25 6.87
N LEU A 445 24.24 -16.24 7.41
CA LEU A 445 24.00 -14.97 6.72
C LEU A 445 25.30 -14.18 6.48
N PHE A 446 26.17 -14.10 7.49
CA PHE A 446 27.41 -13.33 7.43
C PHE A 446 28.41 -13.97 6.45
N GLU A 447 28.51 -15.31 6.46
CA GLU A 447 29.36 -16.05 5.51
C GLU A 447 28.97 -15.77 4.05
N LYS A 448 27.67 -15.60 3.76
CA LYS A 448 27.18 -15.33 2.41
C LYS A 448 27.15 -13.84 2.06
N GLY A 449 27.67 -12.97 2.93
CA GLY A 449 27.91 -11.56 2.64
C GLY A 449 26.63 -10.72 2.50
N ILE A 450 25.62 -10.97 3.34
CA ILE A 450 24.47 -10.05 3.40
C ILE A 450 24.93 -8.63 3.79
N ARG A 451 24.22 -7.60 3.32
CA ARG A 451 24.56 -6.20 3.61
C ARG A 451 23.82 -5.65 4.82
N GLU A 452 22.58 -6.09 5.03
CA GLU A 452 21.73 -5.58 6.11
C GLU A 452 20.89 -6.69 6.73
N LEU A 453 20.89 -6.75 8.07
CA LEU A 453 20.05 -7.64 8.87
C LEU A 453 19.15 -6.80 9.78
N LYS A 454 17.84 -6.88 9.57
CA LYS A 454 16.83 -6.26 10.44
C LYS A 454 16.30 -7.30 11.41
N ILE A 455 16.35 -7.00 12.71
CA ILE A 455 15.91 -7.88 13.78
C ILE A 455 14.74 -7.20 14.49
N PHE A 456 13.58 -7.84 14.47
CA PHE A 456 12.40 -7.34 15.19
C PHE A 456 12.40 -7.80 16.64
N LEU A 457 12.13 -6.86 17.53
CA LEU A 457 11.99 -7.03 18.97
C LEU A 457 10.63 -6.48 19.44
N ILE A 458 10.14 -7.03 20.53
CA ILE A 458 8.94 -6.62 21.24
C ILE A 458 9.35 -6.19 22.64
N CYS A 459 8.97 -4.98 23.03
CA CYS A 459 9.06 -4.52 24.42
C CYS A 459 7.83 -5.05 25.17
N THR A 460 8.03 -6.10 25.96
CA THR A 460 6.97 -6.80 26.69
C THR A 460 6.49 -6.00 27.91
N GLY A 461 7.38 -5.19 28.47
CA GLY A 461 7.21 -4.55 29.77
C GLY A 461 7.57 -5.47 30.95
N LEU A 462 7.97 -6.72 30.68
CA LEU A 462 8.37 -7.71 31.67
C LEU A 462 9.89 -7.82 31.81
N GLU A 463 10.66 -7.04 31.04
CA GLU A 463 12.12 -7.03 31.05
C GLU A 463 12.69 -6.71 32.44
N GLN A 464 13.68 -7.49 32.88
CA GLN A 464 14.40 -7.39 34.16
C GLN A 464 15.90 -7.21 33.91
N SER A 465 16.66 -6.89 34.98
CA SER A 465 18.12 -6.68 34.92
C SER A 465 18.89 -7.84 34.28
N GLU A 466 18.43 -9.06 34.52
CA GLU A 466 19.01 -10.29 34.00
C GLU A 466 18.82 -10.40 32.49
N ASP A 467 17.67 -9.97 31.96
CA ASP A 467 17.39 -10.00 30.52
C ASP A 467 18.25 -8.99 29.76
N PHE A 468 18.48 -7.80 30.32
CA PHE A 468 19.40 -6.82 29.74
C PHE A 468 20.85 -7.32 29.78
N SER A 469 21.23 -8.03 30.84
CA SER A 469 22.56 -8.64 30.96
C SER A 469 22.76 -9.80 29.98
N GLU A 470 21.72 -10.59 29.71
CA GLU A 470 21.69 -11.57 28.62
C GLU A 470 21.82 -10.88 27.27
N PHE A 471 21.00 -9.86 26.99
CA PHE A 471 21.02 -9.15 25.71
C PHE A 471 22.35 -8.42 25.44
N ALA A 472 23.00 -7.86 26.45
CA ALA A 472 24.32 -7.25 26.33
C ALA A 472 25.40 -8.28 25.99
N ARG A 473 25.39 -9.46 26.65
CA ARG A 473 26.28 -10.57 26.29
C ARG A 473 25.99 -11.07 24.87
N PHE A 474 24.72 -11.10 24.49
CA PHE A 474 24.29 -11.50 23.15
C PHE A 474 24.79 -10.55 22.06
N ALA A 475 24.58 -9.25 22.24
CA ALA A 475 25.05 -8.21 21.33
C ALA A 475 26.58 -8.21 21.22
N LYS A 476 27.29 -8.41 22.33
CA LYS A 476 28.75 -8.59 22.31
C LYS A 476 29.17 -9.78 21.45
N ARG A 477 28.58 -10.96 21.67
CA ARG A 477 28.94 -12.17 20.93
C ARG A 477 28.62 -12.04 19.44
N LEU A 478 27.55 -11.33 19.08
CA LEU A 478 27.25 -10.99 17.68
C LEU A 478 28.30 -10.04 17.05
N ASP A 479 28.75 -9.01 17.79
CA ASP A 479 29.83 -8.13 17.31
C ASP A 479 31.15 -8.91 17.14
N ASP A 480 31.49 -9.78 18.09
CA ASP A 480 32.66 -10.65 17.99
C ASP A 480 32.54 -11.59 16.77
N LEU A 481 31.38 -12.21 16.55
CA LEU A 481 31.11 -13.05 15.37
C LEU A 481 31.28 -12.27 14.07
N LYS A 482 30.72 -11.06 14.00
CA LYS A 482 30.85 -10.17 12.85
C LYS A 482 32.32 -9.85 12.55
N ARG A 483 33.14 -9.55 13.56
CA ARG A 483 34.59 -9.30 13.42
C ARG A 483 35.38 -10.53 13.01
N MET A 484 35.10 -11.68 13.62
CA MET A 484 35.76 -12.95 13.28
C MET A 484 35.54 -13.35 11.83
N MET A 485 34.36 -13.03 11.27
CA MET A 485 34.00 -13.31 9.88
C MET A 485 34.33 -12.18 8.90
N ASP A 486 35.03 -11.13 9.35
CA ASP A 486 35.34 -9.91 8.57
C ASP A 486 34.10 -9.32 7.85
N SER A 487 32.96 -9.34 8.55
CA SER A 487 31.68 -8.97 7.96
C SER A 487 31.31 -7.53 8.25
N ASN A 488 30.87 -6.79 7.23
CA ASN A 488 30.43 -5.39 7.36
C ASN A 488 28.90 -5.23 7.41
N VAL A 489 28.17 -6.28 7.81
CA VAL A 489 26.69 -6.24 7.89
C VAL A 489 26.23 -5.08 8.76
N ARG A 490 25.28 -4.29 8.24
CA ARG A 490 24.50 -3.33 9.01
C ARG A 490 23.41 -4.07 9.77
N MET A 491 23.47 -4.06 11.10
CA MET A 491 22.45 -4.69 11.95
C MET A 491 21.52 -3.63 12.51
N ILE A 492 20.21 -3.83 12.34
CA ILE A 492 19.17 -2.91 12.79
C ILE A 492 18.21 -3.66 13.73
N PHE A 493 18.16 -3.27 14.99
CA PHE A 493 17.17 -3.75 15.95
C PHE A 493 15.97 -2.81 15.95
N SER A 494 14.79 -3.33 15.61
CA SER A 494 13.53 -2.58 15.58
C SER A 494 12.65 -3.03 16.73
N LEU A 495 12.41 -2.16 17.70
CA LEU A 495 11.61 -2.44 18.90
C LEU A 495 10.18 -1.91 18.75
N THR A 496 9.19 -2.76 19.01
CA THR A 496 7.76 -2.37 19.06
C THR A 496 7.21 -2.62 20.47
N PRO A 497 6.53 -1.67 21.12
CA PRO A 497 5.86 -1.95 22.39
C PRO A 497 4.70 -2.94 22.20
N LEU A 498 4.58 -3.91 23.10
CA LEU A 498 3.54 -4.93 23.06
C LEU A 498 2.16 -4.32 23.38
N TYR A 499 1.20 -4.52 22.47
CA TYR A 499 -0.22 -4.56 22.78
C TYR A 499 -0.67 -6.03 22.87
N TYR A 500 -1.82 -6.28 23.49
CA TYR A 500 -2.31 -7.59 23.86
C TYR A 500 -3.54 -7.89 22.98
N PRO A 501 -3.36 -8.54 21.82
CA PRO A 501 -4.40 -8.57 20.81
C PRO A 501 -5.53 -9.53 21.20
N PRO A 502 -6.78 -9.20 20.86
CA PRO A 502 -7.90 -10.12 20.92
C PRO A 502 -7.64 -11.45 20.21
N HIS A 503 -8.33 -12.50 20.65
CA HIS A 503 -8.20 -13.88 20.12
C HIS A 503 -6.79 -14.49 20.22
N THR A 504 -5.93 -13.93 21.07
CA THR A 504 -4.61 -14.50 21.40
C THR A 504 -4.56 -14.90 22.87
N PRO A 505 -3.63 -15.77 23.30
CA PRO A 505 -3.41 -16.06 24.72
C PRO A 505 -3.21 -14.79 25.56
N LEU A 506 -2.57 -13.78 25.00
CA LEU A 506 -2.29 -12.54 25.73
C LEU A 506 -3.54 -11.67 25.97
N GLN A 507 -4.71 -11.97 25.39
CA GLN A 507 -5.96 -11.24 25.67
C GLN A 507 -6.39 -11.29 27.15
N PHE A 508 -5.88 -12.25 27.92
CA PHE A 508 -6.16 -12.40 29.36
C PHE A 508 -5.16 -11.68 30.26
N HIS A 509 -3.99 -11.32 29.73
CA HIS A 509 -2.92 -10.72 30.51
C HIS A 509 -3.22 -9.25 30.80
N GLU A 510 -2.72 -8.75 31.94
CA GLU A 510 -2.69 -7.31 32.20
C GLU A 510 -1.80 -6.61 31.18
N CYS A 511 -2.35 -5.64 30.46
CA CYS A 511 -1.58 -4.76 29.60
C CYS A 511 -0.95 -3.65 30.41
N LEU A 512 0.36 -3.71 30.60
CA LEU A 512 1.12 -2.69 31.33
C LEU A 512 0.94 -1.30 30.67
N THR A 513 0.40 -0.35 31.43
CA THR A 513 0.01 0.99 30.96
C THR A 513 1.05 2.08 31.23
N ALA A 514 2.04 1.81 32.06
CA ALA A 514 3.08 2.76 32.44
C ALA A 514 4.03 3.04 31.26
N ILE A 515 3.68 4.05 30.45
CA ILE A 515 4.43 4.50 29.27
C ILE A 515 5.89 4.82 29.63
N GLU A 516 6.13 5.53 30.74
CA GLU A 516 7.46 5.88 31.21
C GLU A 516 8.35 4.66 31.51
N ASP A 517 7.79 3.57 32.03
CA ASP A 517 8.56 2.37 32.32
C ASP A 517 8.93 1.62 31.04
N LYS A 518 8.01 1.52 30.09
CA LYS A 518 8.33 0.97 28.76
C LYS A 518 9.37 1.81 28.02
N LYS A 519 9.35 3.15 28.17
CA LYS A 519 10.39 4.05 27.64
C LYS A 519 11.75 3.86 28.30
N LYS A 520 11.81 3.44 29.58
CA LYS A 520 13.09 3.07 30.22
C LYS A 520 13.66 1.81 29.58
N ILE A 521 12.82 0.80 29.36
CA ILE A 521 13.20 -0.45 28.68
C ILE A 521 13.73 -0.16 27.27
N GLY A 522 13.01 0.62 26.47
CA GLY A 522 13.45 0.99 25.12
C GLY A 522 14.82 1.68 25.09
N ARG A 523 15.04 2.65 26.00
CA ARG A 523 16.35 3.32 26.15
C ARG A 523 17.47 2.38 26.57
N GLU A 524 17.16 1.40 27.41
CA GLU A 524 18.14 0.42 27.87
C GLU A 524 18.59 -0.50 26.73
N VAL A 525 17.63 -1.00 25.92
CA VAL A 525 17.91 -1.77 24.70
C VAL A 525 18.69 -0.93 23.70
N GLU A 526 18.28 0.32 23.44
CA GLU A 526 18.95 1.24 22.53
C GLU A 526 20.42 1.45 22.91
N ARG A 527 20.69 1.68 24.21
CA ARG A 527 22.04 1.87 24.74
C ARG A 527 22.91 0.63 24.51
N ILE A 528 22.39 -0.58 24.72
CA ILE A 528 23.11 -1.84 24.43
C ILE A 528 23.43 -1.96 22.94
N CYS A 529 22.44 -1.75 22.06
CA CYS A 529 22.65 -1.82 20.61
C CYS A 529 23.73 -0.83 20.15
N LYS A 530 23.62 0.44 20.56
CA LYS A 530 24.57 1.51 20.18
C LYS A 530 25.98 1.24 20.71
N PHE A 531 26.11 0.70 21.93
CA PHE A 531 27.41 0.33 22.50
C PHE A 531 28.15 -0.71 21.65
N HIS A 532 27.43 -1.61 20.99
CA HIS A 532 27.99 -2.62 20.08
C HIS A 532 27.96 -2.22 18.60
N GLY A 533 27.80 -0.92 18.28
CA GLY A 533 27.81 -0.43 16.90
C GLY A 533 26.63 -0.90 16.04
N MET A 534 25.52 -1.28 16.67
CA MET A 534 24.28 -1.71 16.02
C MET A 534 23.27 -0.56 16.00
N GLU A 535 22.44 -0.50 14.96
CA GLU A 535 21.40 0.50 14.84
C GLU A 535 20.15 0.08 15.64
N PHE A 536 19.49 1.06 16.25
CA PHE A 536 18.24 0.88 16.96
C PHE A 536 17.15 1.76 16.36
N ARG A 537 15.93 1.23 16.27
CA ARG A 537 14.74 1.95 15.82
C ARG A 537 13.54 1.55 16.67
N GLU A 538 12.63 2.49 16.89
CA GLU A 538 11.28 2.19 17.39
C GLU A 538 10.31 2.15 16.21
N SER A 539 9.49 1.11 16.11
CA SER A 539 8.53 0.91 15.01
C SER A 539 7.12 1.38 15.30
N ALA A 540 6.79 1.66 16.57
CA ALA A 540 5.53 2.28 16.98
C ALA A 540 5.74 3.07 18.28
N SER A 541 4.96 4.14 18.46
CA SER A 541 4.97 4.89 19.72
C SER A 541 4.18 4.19 20.83
N TYR A 542 4.55 4.43 22.08
CA TYR A 542 3.81 3.92 23.24
C TYR A 542 2.38 4.48 23.29
N GLU A 543 2.21 5.70 22.82
CA GLU A 543 0.93 6.39 22.70
C GLU A 543 -0.01 5.69 21.69
N GLU A 544 0.50 5.26 20.54
CA GLU A 544 -0.25 4.44 19.57
C GLU A 544 -0.66 3.09 20.13
N ILE A 545 0.24 2.44 20.88
CA ILE A 545 -0.02 1.14 21.51
C ILE A 545 -1.09 1.24 22.60
N TRP A 546 -1.08 2.31 23.41
CA TRP A 546 -2.13 2.56 24.41
C TRP A 546 -3.50 2.69 23.74
N LEU A 547 -3.60 3.49 22.68
CA LEU A 547 -4.87 3.69 21.99
C LEU A 547 -5.32 2.45 21.21
N THR A 548 -4.37 1.71 20.64
CA THR A 548 -4.63 0.41 19.99
C THR A 548 -5.23 -0.57 21.00
N GLN A 549 -4.63 -0.71 22.19
CA GLN A 549 -5.14 -1.57 23.25
C GLN A 549 -6.57 -1.17 23.67
N LEU A 550 -6.79 0.13 23.91
CA LEU A 550 -8.10 0.64 24.31
C LEU A 550 -9.18 0.34 23.27
N LEU A 551 -8.89 0.56 21.99
CA LEU A 551 -9.84 0.32 20.89
C LEU A 551 -10.05 -1.18 20.64
N ALA A 552 -9.00 -2.00 20.71
CA ALA A 552 -9.08 -3.43 20.46
C ALA A 552 -9.84 -4.17 21.57
N MET A 553 -9.64 -3.80 22.84
CA MET A 553 -10.38 -4.34 23.99
C MET A 553 -11.72 -3.65 24.21
N GLY A 554 -11.95 -2.54 23.51
CA GLY A 554 -13.09 -1.67 23.67
C GLY A 554 -14.37 -2.29 23.15
N ASP A 555 -15.49 -1.94 23.79
CA ASP A 555 -16.82 -2.26 23.29
C ASP A 555 -17.55 -1.01 22.83
N ARG A 556 -18.82 -1.21 22.48
CA ARG A 556 -19.73 -0.19 21.95
C ARG A 556 -19.89 1.04 22.85
N ARG A 557 -19.58 0.95 24.15
CA ARG A 557 -19.57 2.09 25.07
C ARG A 557 -18.50 3.14 24.70
N LEU A 558 -17.49 2.78 23.90
CA LEU A 558 -16.49 3.72 23.37
C LEU A 558 -16.93 4.43 22.07
N THR A 559 -18.04 4.03 21.44
CA THR A 559 -18.50 4.69 20.21
C THR A 559 -18.66 6.22 20.36
N PRO A 560 -19.23 6.76 21.46
CA PRO A 560 -19.29 8.21 21.66
C PRO A 560 -17.92 8.90 21.70
N ALA A 561 -16.92 8.29 22.34
CA ALA A 561 -15.55 8.81 22.42
C ALA A 561 -14.90 8.84 21.02
N LEU A 562 -15.13 7.79 20.24
CA LEU A 562 -14.68 7.69 18.84
C LEU A 562 -15.27 8.82 17.98
N ILE A 563 -16.58 9.05 18.08
CA ILE A 563 -17.28 10.13 17.37
C ILE A 563 -16.75 11.50 17.80
N ARG A 564 -16.62 11.74 19.11
CA ARG A 564 -16.10 13.01 19.67
C ARG A 564 -14.69 13.31 19.18
N SER A 565 -13.79 12.33 19.26
CA SER A 565 -12.40 12.48 18.82
C SER A 565 -12.31 12.83 17.32
N SER A 566 -13.05 12.09 16.50
CA SER A 566 -12.99 12.18 15.03
C SER A 566 -13.69 13.42 14.46
N ILE A 567 -14.88 13.75 14.98
CA ILE A 567 -15.74 14.81 14.41
C ILE A 567 -15.63 16.10 15.22
N THR A 568 -15.92 16.06 16.52
CA THR A 568 -15.96 17.26 17.36
C THR A 568 -14.58 17.91 17.50
N GLU A 569 -13.54 17.09 17.69
CA GLU A 569 -12.16 17.57 17.82
C GLU A 569 -11.37 17.48 16.51
N GLY A 570 -11.96 16.88 15.48
CA GLY A 570 -11.40 16.85 14.13
C GLY A 570 -10.15 15.98 13.96
N PHE A 571 -9.84 15.07 14.89
CA PHE A 571 -8.67 14.20 14.81
C PHE A 571 -8.74 13.26 13.59
N VAL A 572 -7.59 13.02 12.97
CA VAL A 572 -7.40 12.06 11.88
C VAL A 572 -6.10 11.31 12.13
N TYR A 573 -6.18 9.99 12.16
CA TYR A 573 -5.00 9.14 12.24
C TYR A 573 -4.39 8.97 10.85
N TYR A 574 -3.14 9.45 10.69
CA TYR A 574 -2.30 9.12 9.53
C TYR A 574 -1.25 8.09 9.93
N HIS A 575 -0.31 8.46 10.83
CA HIS A 575 0.78 7.57 11.28
C HIS A 575 1.27 7.87 12.71
N ALA A 576 0.51 8.63 13.50
CA ALA A 576 0.95 9.04 14.84
C ALA A 576 -0.23 9.37 15.76
N VAL A 577 -0.02 9.15 17.06
CA VAL A 577 -0.93 9.53 18.13
C VAL A 577 -0.20 10.46 19.10
N SER A 578 -0.81 11.60 19.44
CA SER A 578 -0.22 12.60 20.33
C SER A 578 -0.53 12.33 21.81
N LYS A 579 0.32 12.83 22.71
CA LYS A 579 0.06 12.80 24.16
C LYS A 579 -1.22 13.56 24.54
N GLU A 580 -1.53 14.62 23.81
CA GLU A 580 -2.77 15.38 24.01
C GLU A 580 -3.99 14.53 23.69
N LEU A 581 -3.96 13.75 22.60
CA LEU A 581 -5.05 12.85 22.27
C LEU A 581 -5.30 11.83 23.38
N LEU A 582 -4.25 11.23 23.95
CA LEU A 582 -4.38 10.32 25.09
C LEU A 582 -5.05 10.99 26.29
N ARG A 583 -4.64 12.22 26.62
CA ARG A 583 -5.26 12.99 27.70
C ARG A 583 -6.74 13.22 27.42
N ASN A 584 -7.10 13.56 26.19
CA ASN A 584 -8.50 13.77 25.79
C ASN A 584 -9.30 12.47 25.92
N TRP A 585 -8.76 11.34 25.46
CA TRP A 585 -9.41 10.03 25.59
C TRP A 585 -9.65 9.62 27.05
N ARG A 586 -8.71 9.89 27.97
CA ARG A 586 -8.93 9.68 29.41
C ARG A 586 -10.06 10.53 29.97
N ILE A 587 -10.18 11.78 29.51
CA ILE A 587 -11.30 12.65 29.87
C ILE A 587 -12.61 12.06 29.33
N TYR A 588 -12.63 11.55 28.10
CA TYR A 588 -13.83 10.92 27.54
C TYR A 588 -14.26 9.69 28.31
N LEU A 589 -13.32 8.83 28.71
CA LEU A 589 -13.61 7.67 29.54
C LEU A 589 -14.29 8.11 30.84
N THR A 590 -13.72 9.12 31.51
CA THR A 590 -14.30 9.72 32.72
C THR A 590 -15.72 10.26 32.48
N ASP A 591 -15.92 11.01 31.39
CA ASP A 591 -17.22 11.59 31.02
C ASP A 591 -18.28 10.51 30.72
N LEU A 592 -17.85 9.35 30.19
CA LEU A 592 -18.69 8.20 29.89
C LEU A 592 -18.90 7.27 31.09
N GLY A 593 -18.30 7.59 32.25
CA GLY A 593 -18.35 6.72 33.44
C GLY A 593 -17.59 5.40 33.27
N LEU A 594 -16.59 5.38 32.38
CA LEU A 594 -15.75 4.23 32.08
C LEU A 594 -14.38 4.40 32.75
N ALA A 595 -13.88 3.33 33.34
CA ALA A 595 -12.54 3.28 33.93
C ALA A 595 -11.52 2.76 32.91
N GLU A 596 -10.35 3.40 32.81
CA GLU A 596 -9.24 2.95 31.95
C GLU A 596 -8.86 1.52 32.33
N GLU A 597 -8.77 1.25 33.63
CA GLU A 597 -8.33 -0.02 34.22
C GLU A 597 -9.13 -1.22 33.68
N ASN A 598 -10.41 -1.03 33.34
CA ASN A 598 -11.26 -2.09 32.79
C ASN A 598 -10.74 -2.66 31.46
N TYR A 599 -10.02 -1.87 30.67
CA TYR A 599 -9.49 -2.29 29.35
C TYR A 599 -8.07 -2.85 29.42
N PHE A 600 -7.36 -2.59 30.51
CA PHE A 600 -5.94 -2.93 30.66
C PHE A 600 -5.66 -3.96 31.76
N CYS A 601 -6.56 -4.17 32.72
CA CYS A 601 -6.37 -5.17 33.77
C CYS A 601 -6.41 -6.61 33.22
N ALA A 602 -5.84 -7.56 33.98
CA ALA A 602 -5.94 -8.97 33.68
C ALA A 602 -7.41 -9.43 33.65
N LYS A 603 -7.70 -10.43 32.80
CA LYS A 603 -9.04 -10.99 32.61
C LYS A 603 -9.10 -12.43 33.07
N GLY A 604 -10.15 -12.77 33.81
CA GLY A 604 -10.39 -14.13 34.25
C GLY A 604 -10.83 -15.05 33.11
N LYS A 605 -10.73 -16.36 33.34
CA LYS A 605 -11.14 -17.41 32.39
C LYS A 605 -12.57 -17.22 31.84
N GLU A 606 -13.49 -16.84 32.72
CA GLU A 606 -14.92 -16.67 32.42
C GLU A 606 -15.28 -15.22 32.01
N TYR A 607 -14.29 -14.34 31.81
CA TYR A 607 -14.55 -12.94 31.42
C TYR A 607 -15.22 -12.86 30.05
N VAL A 608 -16.34 -12.15 29.92
CA VAL A 608 -17.04 -12.01 28.63
C VAL A 608 -16.39 -10.88 27.82
N PHE A 609 -15.77 -11.25 26.70
CA PHE A 609 -15.13 -10.28 25.81
C PHE A 609 -16.14 -9.68 24.81
N PRO A 610 -15.90 -8.46 24.32
CA PRO A 610 -16.75 -7.80 23.32
C PRO A 610 -16.85 -8.50 21.95
N TRP A 611 -16.11 -9.59 21.75
CA TRP A 611 -16.04 -10.43 20.56
C TRP A 611 -16.33 -11.91 20.87
N ASP A 612 -16.83 -12.25 22.06
CA ASP A 612 -17.19 -13.64 22.40
C ASP A 612 -18.39 -14.15 21.58
N ASP A 613 -19.05 -13.28 20.83
CA ASP A 613 -20.05 -13.59 19.80
C ASP A 613 -19.42 -13.96 18.44
N ILE A 614 -18.09 -13.98 18.33
CA ILE A 614 -17.33 -14.39 17.15
C ILE A 614 -16.54 -15.68 17.43
N ASP A 615 -16.61 -16.64 16.51
CA ASP A 615 -15.84 -17.89 16.54
C ASP A 615 -14.75 -17.88 15.45
N PRO A 616 -13.47 -17.59 15.80
CA PRO A 616 -12.35 -17.64 14.87
C PRO A 616 -11.85 -19.07 14.61
N GLY A 617 -12.47 -20.10 15.19
CA GLY A 617 -12.09 -21.51 15.04
C GLY A 617 -11.11 -22.02 16.10
N VAL A 618 -10.45 -21.15 16.87
CA VAL A 618 -9.67 -21.55 18.06
C VAL A 618 -10.49 -21.33 19.32
N SER A 619 -10.61 -22.37 20.16
CA SER A 619 -11.43 -22.28 21.37
C SER A 619 -10.81 -21.36 22.44
N LYS A 620 -11.65 -20.58 23.13
CA LYS A 620 -11.26 -19.75 24.28
C LYS A 620 -10.60 -20.56 25.40
N LYS A 621 -11.05 -21.80 25.60
CA LYS A 621 -10.42 -22.75 26.53
C LYS A 621 -8.94 -22.98 26.19
N PHE A 622 -8.65 -23.22 24.92
CA PHE A 622 -7.28 -23.43 24.46
C PHE A 622 -6.43 -22.15 24.61
N LEU A 623 -7.00 -20.97 24.30
CA LEU A 623 -6.32 -19.69 24.53
C LEU A 623 -5.95 -19.49 26.01
N TRP A 624 -6.83 -19.88 26.94
CA TRP A 624 -6.57 -19.80 28.37
C TRP A 624 -5.45 -20.75 28.84
N GLU A 625 -5.44 -21.98 28.32
CA GLU A 625 -4.38 -22.95 28.61
C GLU A 625 -3.00 -22.44 28.14
N GLU A 626 -2.96 -21.86 26.94
CA GLU A 626 -1.73 -21.31 26.36
C GLU A 626 -1.32 -20.00 27.05
N TYR A 627 -2.27 -19.20 27.55
CA TYR A 627 -1.99 -18.06 28.42
C TYR A 627 -1.29 -18.50 29.71
N GLY A 628 -1.79 -19.58 30.31
CA GLY A 628 -1.17 -20.22 31.47
C GLY A 628 0.29 -20.60 31.21
N ARG A 629 0.63 -21.11 30.03
CA ARG A 629 2.03 -21.40 29.68
C ARG A 629 2.87 -20.13 29.56
N SER A 630 2.36 -19.12 28.83
CA SER A 630 3.07 -17.86 28.62
C SER A 630 3.50 -17.21 29.93
N ILE A 631 2.59 -17.08 30.92
CA ILE A 631 2.91 -16.43 32.21
C ILE A 631 3.88 -17.23 33.09
N HIS A 632 3.99 -18.55 32.86
CA HIS A 632 4.98 -19.40 33.53
C HIS A 632 6.29 -19.53 32.72
N PHE A 633 6.43 -18.77 31.63
CA PHE A 633 7.59 -18.84 30.71
C PHE A 633 7.83 -20.26 30.20
N ASP A 634 6.74 -21.01 30.02
CA ASP A 634 6.69 -22.29 29.32
C ASP A 634 6.21 -22.05 27.88
N GLU A 635 6.62 -22.92 26.97
CA GLU A 635 6.17 -22.86 25.59
C GLU A 635 5.96 -24.26 25.02
N ARG A 636 5.07 -24.32 24.02
CA ARG A 636 4.75 -25.55 23.31
C ARG A 636 5.26 -25.45 21.88
N GLU A 637 5.61 -26.61 21.34
CA GLU A 637 5.90 -26.81 19.93
C GLU A 637 4.69 -26.46 19.03
N TYR A 638 4.88 -26.44 17.71
CA TYR A 638 3.81 -26.21 16.74
C TYR A 638 3.49 -27.47 15.91
N CYS A 639 2.31 -27.48 15.27
CA CYS A 639 1.72 -28.69 14.70
C CYS A 639 2.59 -29.41 13.65
N LEU A 640 3.48 -28.69 12.95
CA LEU A 640 4.34 -29.25 11.92
C LEU A 640 5.56 -30.00 12.49
N GLY A 641 5.80 -29.93 13.80
CA GLY A 641 7.04 -30.42 14.41
C GLY A 641 8.26 -29.61 13.96
N ARG A 642 9.45 -30.08 14.35
CA ARG A 642 10.76 -29.52 13.96
C ARG A 642 11.82 -30.63 14.04
N PRO A 643 13.07 -30.44 13.57
CA PRO A 643 14.08 -31.49 13.69
C PRO A 643 14.16 -32.03 15.12
N ARG A 644 14.02 -33.36 15.28
CA ARG A 644 13.95 -34.10 16.57
C ARG A 644 12.66 -33.96 17.36
N ILE A 645 11.61 -33.36 16.79
CA ILE A 645 10.30 -33.19 17.42
C ILE A 645 9.22 -33.62 16.44
N GLU A 646 8.43 -34.61 16.85
CA GLU A 646 7.37 -35.16 16.02
C GLU A 646 6.24 -34.14 15.80
N ALA A 647 5.73 -34.12 14.57
CA ALA A 647 4.56 -33.35 14.22
C ALA A 647 3.31 -33.96 14.84
N GLN A 648 2.48 -33.15 15.50
CA GLN A 648 1.26 -33.62 16.15
C GLN A 648 0.20 -32.52 16.24
N CYS A 649 -1.07 -32.92 16.27
CA CYS A 649 -2.18 -32.01 16.51
C CYS A 649 -2.22 -31.58 17.98
N LEU A 650 -2.32 -30.28 18.24
CA LEU A 650 -2.35 -29.74 19.60
C LEU A 650 -3.75 -29.54 20.17
N GLY A 651 -4.80 -29.80 19.38
CA GLY A 651 -6.18 -29.74 19.85
C GLY A 651 -6.77 -28.34 19.96
N CYS A 652 -6.29 -27.36 19.18
CA CYS A 652 -6.78 -25.97 19.26
C CYS A 652 -8.22 -25.76 18.73
N GLY A 653 -8.72 -26.66 17.87
CA GLY A 653 -10.05 -26.61 17.26
C GLY A 653 -10.10 -26.12 15.81
N ALA A 654 -9.02 -25.51 15.30
CA ALA A 654 -9.07 -24.81 14.01
C ALA A 654 -9.20 -25.73 12.77
N CYS A 655 -8.72 -26.98 12.83
CA CYS A 655 -8.84 -27.91 11.72
C CYS A 655 -10.22 -28.61 11.76
N PRO A 656 -11.11 -28.43 10.76
CA PRO A 656 -12.48 -28.93 10.86
C PRO A 656 -12.62 -30.42 10.57
N THR A 657 -11.60 -31.08 9.98
CA THR A 657 -11.67 -32.50 9.61
C THR A 657 -10.37 -33.25 9.92
N PRO A 658 -10.41 -34.58 10.10
CA PRO A 658 -9.21 -35.40 10.24
C PRO A 658 -8.26 -35.31 9.04
N ALA A 659 -8.79 -35.05 7.83
CA ALA A 659 -7.96 -34.87 6.64
C ALA A 659 -7.09 -33.60 6.72
N HIS A 660 -7.65 -32.48 7.22
CA HIS A 660 -6.87 -31.27 7.46
C HIS A 660 -5.78 -31.46 8.51
N ILE A 661 -6.10 -32.19 9.59
CA ILE A 661 -5.12 -32.54 10.62
C ILE A 661 -3.98 -33.36 10.00
N ARG A 662 -4.29 -34.42 9.26
CA ARG A 662 -3.29 -35.25 8.56
C ARG A 662 -2.43 -34.44 7.61
N LYS A 663 -3.02 -33.53 6.82
CA LYS A 663 -2.28 -32.66 5.89
C LYS A 663 -1.22 -31.81 6.61
N LEU A 664 -1.53 -31.30 7.81
CA LEU A 664 -0.59 -30.50 8.59
C LEU A 664 0.50 -31.34 9.29
N ILE A 665 0.15 -32.46 9.92
CA ILE A 665 1.13 -33.26 10.66
C ILE A 665 2.06 -34.08 9.74
N HIS A 666 1.67 -34.28 8.47
CA HIS A 666 2.53 -34.88 7.44
C HIS A 666 3.16 -33.83 6.51
N HIS A 667 3.03 -32.55 6.85
CA HIS A 667 3.63 -31.47 6.10
C HIS A 667 5.16 -31.58 6.18
N THR A 668 5.81 -31.49 5.03
CA THR A 668 7.26 -31.44 4.93
C THR A 668 7.65 -30.49 3.81
N VAL A 669 8.62 -29.60 4.05
CA VAL A 669 9.19 -28.79 2.96
C VAL A 669 9.96 -29.71 2.01
N ASN A 670 9.58 -29.72 0.74
CA ASN A 670 10.17 -30.57 -0.29
C ASN A 670 11.68 -30.32 -0.41
N GLN A 671 12.47 -31.36 -0.22
CA GLN A 671 13.88 -31.41 -0.61
C GLN A 671 14.05 -32.61 -1.55
N PRO A 672 14.23 -32.36 -2.86
CA PRO A 672 15.58 -32.18 -3.38
C PRO A 672 15.62 -31.13 -4.50
N PHE A 673 16.22 -29.96 -4.21
CA PHE A 673 16.50 -28.95 -5.23
C PHE A 673 18.00 -28.91 -5.52
N LEU A 674 18.38 -28.96 -6.81
CA LEU A 674 19.76 -28.87 -7.25
C LEU A 674 20.19 -27.41 -7.33
N LYS A 675 21.13 -27.00 -6.48
CA LYS A 675 21.75 -25.65 -6.50
C LYS A 675 22.23 -25.25 -7.90
N GLU A 676 22.65 -26.23 -8.69
CA GLU A 676 23.08 -26.07 -10.08
C GLU A 676 21.99 -25.45 -10.96
N GLU A 677 20.71 -25.76 -10.72
CA GLU A 677 19.62 -25.24 -11.54
C GLU A 677 19.41 -23.74 -11.33
N ILE A 678 19.45 -23.26 -10.07
CA ILE A 678 19.29 -21.83 -9.79
C ILE A 678 20.51 -21.03 -10.28
N LEU A 679 21.70 -21.61 -10.21
CA LEU A 679 22.91 -21.01 -10.76
C LEU A 679 22.84 -20.88 -12.29
N ARG A 680 22.35 -21.91 -12.99
CA ARG A 680 22.10 -21.85 -14.45
C ARG A 680 21.10 -20.75 -14.81
N ILE A 681 20.04 -20.58 -14.01
CA ILE A 681 19.07 -19.48 -14.22
C ILE A 681 19.73 -18.12 -13.98
N ALA A 682 20.50 -17.97 -12.90
CA ALA A 682 21.21 -16.74 -12.59
C ALA A 682 22.24 -16.37 -13.68
N GLU A 683 22.93 -17.36 -14.24
CA GLU A 683 23.85 -17.18 -15.37
C GLU A 683 23.10 -16.78 -16.65
N ARG A 684 22.03 -17.49 -17.01
CA ARG A 684 21.16 -17.15 -18.15
C ARG A 684 20.65 -15.71 -18.05
N LYS A 685 20.29 -15.26 -16.85
CA LYS A 685 19.83 -13.89 -16.57
C LYS A 685 20.89 -12.80 -16.75
N ARG A 686 22.18 -13.14 -16.88
CA ARG A 686 23.22 -12.18 -17.26
C ARG A 686 23.11 -11.77 -18.72
N ASN A 687 22.58 -12.66 -19.58
CA ASN A 687 22.41 -12.39 -20.99
C ASN A 687 21.08 -11.68 -21.25
N LYS A 688 21.15 -10.38 -21.49
CA LYS A 688 19.97 -9.49 -21.59
C LYS A 688 19.86 -8.90 -22.97
N LEU A 689 18.62 -8.75 -23.43
CA LEU A 689 18.24 -8.00 -24.61
C LEU A 689 17.48 -6.75 -24.16
N VAL A 690 17.85 -5.60 -24.70
CA VAL A 690 17.16 -4.33 -24.41
C VAL A 690 16.30 -3.96 -25.61
N LEU A 691 15.01 -3.84 -25.36
CA LEU A 691 14.06 -3.24 -26.30
C LEU A 691 13.84 -1.78 -25.89
N ARG A 692 14.23 -0.86 -26.76
CA ARG A 692 13.90 0.55 -26.59
C ARG A 692 12.50 0.78 -27.14
N VAL A 693 11.67 1.43 -26.33
CA VAL A 693 10.29 1.78 -26.68
C VAL A 693 10.17 3.29 -26.66
N VAL A 694 9.88 3.87 -27.82
CA VAL A 694 9.62 5.30 -27.96
C VAL A 694 8.12 5.51 -27.77
N VAL A 695 7.78 6.25 -26.73
CA VAL A 695 6.41 6.50 -26.31
C VAL A 695 6.11 7.98 -26.40
N GLU A 696 5.01 8.33 -27.04
CA GLU A 696 4.44 9.66 -26.96
C GLU A 696 3.35 9.68 -25.88
N ILE A 697 3.60 10.45 -24.82
CA ILE A 697 2.70 10.61 -23.68
C ILE A 697 1.73 11.75 -23.98
N GLU A 698 0.44 11.53 -23.79
CA GLU A 698 -0.58 12.58 -23.94
C GLU A 698 -0.50 13.56 -22.76
N SER A 699 -0.99 14.80 -22.97
CA SER A 699 -1.03 15.81 -21.91
C SER A 699 -1.92 15.41 -20.72
N SER A 700 -2.84 14.47 -20.91
CA SER A 700 -3.67 13.88 -19.85
C SER A 700 -2.86 13.12 -18.81
N LEU A 701 -1.75 12.47 -19.17
CA LEU A 701 -0.85 11.75 -18.24
C LEU A 701 0.29 12.62 -17.71
N ARG A 702 0.22 13.93 -17.91
CA ARG A 702 1.09 14.86 -17.17
C ARG A 702 0.95 14.62 -15.67
N LEU A 703 2.03 14.85 -14.93
CA LEU A 703 2.20 14.70 -13.49
C LEU A 703 2.35 13.24 -13.03
N VAL A 704 1.97 12.27 -13.84
CA VAL A 704 2.13 10.84 -13.53
C VAL A 704 3.62 10.45 -13.55
N PRO A 705 4.12 9.61 -12.62
CA PRO A 705 5.52 9.19 -12.63
C PRO A 705 5.95 8.54 -13.96
N LYS A 706 7.15 8.80 -14.46
CA LYS A 706 7.58 8.21 -15.75
C LYS A 706 7.63 6.70 -15.71
N ARG A 707 8.00 6.13 -14.57
CA ARG A 707 8.03 4.68 -14.37
C ARG A 707 6.66 4.04 -14.65
N PHE A 708 5.56 4.71 -14.31
CA PHE A 708 4.19 4.21 -14.53
C PHE A 708 3.96 3.96 -16.02
N VAL A 709 4.31 4.91 -16.90
CA VAL A 709 4.11 4.76 -18.35
C VAL A 709 4.99 3.65 -18.92
N GLY A 710 6.23 3.53 -18.45
CA GLY A 710 7.11 2.42 -18.83
C GLY A 710 6.54 1.04 -18.45
N VAL A 711 5.99 0.91 -17.25
CA VAL A 711 5.31 -0.31 -16.78
C VAL A 711 4.01 -0.57 -17.55
N ALA A 712 3.22 0.47 -17.83
CA ALA A 712 2.01 0.36 -18.65
C ALA A 712 2.32 -0.07 -20.10
N ALA A 713 3.44 0.40 -20.67
CA ALA A 713 3.91 -0.04 -21.98
C ALA A 713 4.38 -1.51 -21.96
N ALA A 714 5.09 -1.94 -20.91
CA ALA A 714 5.47 -3.34 -20.73
C ALA A 714 4.24 -4.26 -20.60
N ARG A 715 3.24 -3.84 -19.83
CA ARG A 715 1.91 -4.48 -19.74
C ARG A 715 1.27 -4.58 -21.12
N ALA A 716 1.19 -3.48 -21.88
CA ALA A 716 0.56 -3.47 -23.20
C ALA A 716 1.23 -4.47 -24.17
N LEU A 717 2.56 -4.54 -24.13
CA LEU A 717 3.32 -5.52 -24.92
C LEU A 717 2.99 -6.96 -24.51
N MET A 718 3.01 -7.26 -23.20
CA MET A 718 2.74 -8.60 -22.67
C MET A 718 1.31 -9.06 -22.92
N LEU A 719 0.32 -8.17 -22.87
CA LEU A 719 -1.07 -8.50 -23.18
C LEU A 719 -1.31 -8.73 -24.67
N ALA A 720 -0.62 -7.97 -25.53
CA ALA A 720 -0.74 -8.13 -26.98
C ALA A 720 0.08 -9.30 -27.54
N ILE A 721 1.15 -9.69 -26.83
CA ILE A 721 2.09 -10.76 -27.21
C ILE A 721 2.39 -11.62 -25.97
N PRO A 722 1.48 -12.49 -25.53
CA PRO A 722 1.68 -13.31 -24.34
C PRO A 722 2.97 -14.15 -24.34
N GLU A 723 3.50 -14.47 -25.51
CA GLU A 723 4.74 -15.21 -25.69
C GLU A 723 5.98 -14.46 -25.17
N VAL A 724 5.92 -13.14 -25.00
CA VAL A 724 7.03 -12.36 -24.41
C VAL A 724 7.08 -12.43 -22.89
N ILE A 725 5.99 -12.86 -22.23
CA ILE A 725 5.85 -12.86 -20.77
C ILE A 725 7.03 -13.56 -20.08
N PRO A 726 7.45 -14.79 -20.46
CA PRO A 726 8.53 -15.49 -19.77
C PRO A 726 9.89 -14.79 -19.88
N TYR A 727 10.05 -13.91 -20.87
CA TYR A 727 11.32 -13.26 -21.17
C TYR A 727 11.45 -11.88 -20.54
N TYR A 728 10.35 -11.17 -20.29
CA TYR A 728 10.39 -9.84 -19.65
C TYR A 728 11.05 -9.94 -18.26
N GLN A 729 12.02 -9.08 -17.97
CA GLN A 729 12.72 -9.08 -16.68
C GLN A 729 12.46 -7.80 -15.92
N SER A 730 12.65 -6.63 -16.54
CA SER A 730 12.47 -5.36 -15.84
C SER A 730 12.33 -4.16 -16.76
N LEU A 731 11.95 -3.03 -16.16
CA LEU A 731 12.17 -1.71 -16.70
C LEU A 731 13.50 -1.17 -16.13
N SER A 732 14.57 -1.16 -16.93
CA SER A 732 15.94 -0.88 -16.42
C SER A 732 16.26 0.59 -16.26
N ALA A 733 15.69 1.46 -17.09
CA ALA A 733 15.89 2.90 -17.01
C ALA A 733 14.88 3.64 -17.91
N HIS A 734 14.44 4.80 -17.45
CA HIS A 734 14.10 5.93 -18.30
C HIS A 734 15.40 6.71 -18.51
N MET A 735 15.55 7.44 -19.61
CA MET A 735 16.81 8.13 -19.91
C MET A 735 17.18 9.25 -18.90
N ARG A 736 16.27 9.54 -17.95
CA ARG A 736 16.55 10.18 -16.66
C ARG A 736 16.44 9.12 -15.55
N ASN A 737 17.44 9.02 -14.67
CA ASN A 737 17.42 8.08 -13.55
C ASN A 737 16.14 8.24 -12.73
N PHE A 738 15.36 7.16 -12.57
CA PHE A 738 14.12 7.17 -11.78
C PHE A 738 14.34 7.51 -10.30
N ALA A 739 15.57 7.42 -9.78
CA ALA A 739 15.90 7.65 -8.37
C ALA A 739 15.70 9.12 -7.93
N GLU A 740 15.72 10.08 -8.87
CA GLU A 740 15.49 11.51 -8.58
C GLU A 740 13.99 11.88 -8.60
N GLU A 741 13.11 11.00 -9.11
CA GLU A 741 11.66 11.24 -9.25
C GLU A 741 10.85 10.89 -7.98
N ALA A 742 11.50 10.35 -6.94
CA ALA A 742 10.83 9.84 -5.74
C ALA A 742 10.04 10.90 -4.94
N ALA A 743 10.28 12.19 -5.18
CA ALA A 743 9.69 13.27 -4.40
C ALA A 743 8.54 14.03 -5.10
N PHE A 744 8.37 13.97 -6.42
CA PHE A 744 7.47 14.88 -7.15
C PHE A 744 6.73 14.27 -8.35
N ALA A 745 5.76 15.02 -8.87
CA ALA A 745 4.94 14.67 -10.03
C ALA A 745 5.66 15.11 -11.34
N ASP A 746 5.64 14.31 -12.40
CA ASP A 746 6.40 14.63 -13.63
C ASP A 746 5.67 15.64 -14.54
N PHE A 747 6.20 16.84 -14.70
CA PHE A 747 5.55 17.92 -15.45
C PHE A 747 5.47 17.71 -16.97
N THR A 748 6.11 16.68 -17.53
CA THR A 748 6.36 16.55 -18.96
C THR A 748 5.44 15.52 -19.63
N HIS A 749 4.95 15.86 -20.82
CA HIS A 749 4.30 14.95 -21.76
C HIS A 749 5.09 14.90 -23.09
N GLY A 750 4.62 14.21 -24.12
CA GLY A 750 5.32 14.09 -25.42
C GLY A 750 6.26 12.89 -25.48
N ILE A 751 7.35 12.99 -26.26
CA ILE A 751 8.24 11.88 -26.58
C ILE A 751 9.11 11.48 -25.37
N ASN A 752 9.01 10.22 -24.97
CA ASN A 752 9.75 9.59 -23.88
C ASN A 752 10.33 8.25 -24.37
N VAL A 753 11.46 7.83 -23.81
CA VAL A 753 12.14 6.58 -24.21
C VAL A 753 12.32 5.68 -23.01
N TYR A 754 11.84 4.45 -23.13
CA TYR A 754 11.85 3.43 -22.08
C TYR A 754 12.65 2.21 -22.51
N HIS A 755 13.42 1.65 -21.58
CA HIS A 755 14.21 0.45 -21.82
C HIS A 755 13.58 -0.74 -21.12
N LEU A 756 12.95 -1.60 -21.93
CA LEU A 756 12.39 -2.86 -21.46
C LEU A 756 13.45 -3.95 -21.61
N VAL A 757 13.75 -4.64 -20.52
CA VAL A 757 14.78 -5.68 -20.46
C VAL A 757 14.13 -7.05 -20.59
N PHE A 758 14.67 -7.86 -21.47
CA PHE A 758 14.27 -9.24 -21.69
C PHE A 758 15.49 -10.17 -21.55
N LEU A 759 15.24 -11.46 -21.30
CA LEU A 759 16.26 -12.50 -21.47
C LEU A 759 16.62 -12.60 -22.96
N SER A 760 17.91 -12.70 -23.28
CA SER A 760 18.41 -12.81 -24.65
C SER A 760 18.42 -14.27 -25.11
N GLU A 761 17.35 -14.67 -25.79
CA GLU A 761 17.15 -16.02 -26.33
C GLU A 761 16.63 -15.93 -27.76
N ASP A 762 16.77 -16.98 -28.56
CA ASP A 762 16.40 -16.94 -29.97
C ASP A 762 14.92 -16.58 -30.16
N LYS A 763 14.04 -17.18 -29.34
CA LYS A 763 12.62 -16.87 -29.36
C LYS A 763 12.32 -15.42 -28.94
N SER A 764 12.99 -14.89 -27.92
CA SER A 764 12.77 -13.48 -27.52
C SER A 764 13.33 -12.50 -28.55
N LYS A 765 14.47 -12.81 -29.18
CA LYS A 765 15.00 -12.02 -30.30
C LYS A 765 14.01 -11.99 -31.46
N ASP A 766 13.42 -13.12 -31.82
CA ASP A 766 12.42 -13.20 -32.90
C ASP A 766 11.15 -12.42 -32.59
N LEU A 767 10.60 -12.57 -31.36
CA LEU A 767 9.42 -11.85 -30.91
C LEU A 767 9.63 -10.33 -30.83
N LEU A 768 10.88 -9.90 -30.66
CA LEU A 768 11.24 -8.48 -30.47
C LEU A 768 11.88 -7.85 -31.72
N LYS A 769 11.89 -8.56 -32.86
CA LYS A 769 12.26 -7.98 -34.17
C LYS A 769 11.27 -6.89 -34.57
N GLY A 770 11.78 -5.79 -35.14
CA GLY A 770 10.98 -4.63 -35.54
C GLY A 770 9.80 -4.98 -36.44
N GLU A 771 9.96 -5.89 -37.41
CA GLU A 771 8.88 -6.35 -38.30
C GLU A 771 7.75 -7.06 -37.53
N PHE A 772 8.10 -7.96 -36.61
CA PHE A 772 7.13 -8.73 -35.82
C PHE A 772 6.30 -7.82 -34.89
N LEU A 773 6.96 -6.83 -34.27
CA LEU A 773 6.32 -5.84 -33.43
C LEU A 773 5.44 -4.88 -34.24
N SER A 774 5.90 -4.47 -35.42
CA SER A 774 5.15 -3.58 -36.32
C SER A 774 3.82 -4.20 -36.76
N LEU A 775 3.80 -5.50 -37.07
CA LEU A 775 2.58 -6.24 -37.40
C LEU A 775 1.55 -6.27 -36.24
N ARG A 776 2.00 -6.06 -35.00
CA ARG A 776 1.16 -6.09 -33.78
C ARG A 776 0.96 -4.72 -33.16
N ALA A 777 1.51 -3.65 -33.74
CA ALA A 777 1.44 -2.30 -33.19
C ALA A 777 0.01 -1.87 -32.85
N ASN A 778 -0.95 -2.14 -33.75
CA ASN A 778 -2.37 -1.84 -33.52
C ASN A 778 -2.96 -2.63 -32.34
N HIS A 779 -2.54 -3.88 -32.13
CA HIS A 779 -3.00 -4.68 -31.01
C HIS A 779 -2.40 -4.19 -29.69
N ILE A 780 -1.11 -3.87 -29.68
CA ILE A 780 -0.41 -3.29 -28.53
C ILE A 780 -1.08 -1.97 -28.12
N GLN A 781 -1.37 -1.11 -29.09
CA GLN A 781 -1.96 0.21 -28.86
C GLN A 781 -3.35 0.15 -28.19
N LYS A 782 -4.11 -0.96 -28.33
CA LYS A 782 -5.40 -1.14 -27.64
C LYS A 782 -5.27 -1.15 -26.11
N TYR A 783 -4.09 -1.52 -25.59
CA TYR A 783 -3.82 -1.59 -24.15
C TYR A 783 -3.12 -0.32 -23.61
N CYS A 784 -2.86 0.66 -24.47
CA CYS A 784 -2.25 1.93 -24.09
C CYS A 784 -3.34 2.98 -23.86
N ARG A 785 -3.44 3.51 -22.63
CA ARG A 785 -4.38 4.58 -22.25
C ARG A 785 -3.58 5.84 -21.92
N GLY A 786 -3.85 6.94 -22.61
CA GLY A 786 -3.16 8.22 -22.40
C GLY A 786 -1.73 8.29 -22.96
N PHE A 787 -1.31 7.32 -23.77
CA PHE A 787 -0.03 7.34 -24.48
C PHE A 787 -0.08 6.46 -25.74
N ARG A 788 0.87 6.70 -26.66
CA ARG A 788 1.04 5.95 -27.91
C ARG A 788 2.46 5.43 -28.03
N ILE A 789 2.60 4.15 -28.37
CA ILE A 789 3.90 3.60 -28.74
C ILE A 789 4.17 3.97 -30.20
N ARG A 790 5.24 4.73 -30.43
CA ARG A 790 5.63 5.22 -31.76
C ARG A 790 6.57 4.26 -32.47
N GLU A 791 7.52 3.71 -31.74
CA GLU A 791 8.57 2.90 -32.31
C GLU A 791 9.14 1.90 -31.31
N PHE A 792 9.55 0.75 -31.83
CA PHE A 792 10.35 -0.25 -31.14
C PHE A 792 11.72 -0.33 -31.80
N VAL A 793 12.78 -0.12 -31.02
CA VAL A 793 14.15 -0.20 -31.53
C VAL A 793 14.89 -1.28 -30.75
N SER A 794 15.22 -2.39 -31.44
CA SER A 794 16.10 -3.42 -30.89
C SER A 794 17.50 -2.83 -30.71
N ASP A 795 18.03 -2.84 -29.48
CA ASP A 795 19.36 -2.31 -29.19
C ASP A 795 20.36 -3.43 -28.92
N SER A 796 21.59 -3.29 -29.43
CA SER A 796 22.67 -4.28 -29.26
C SER A 796 23.33 -4.23 -27.88
N GLY A 797 22.84 -3.39 -26.96
CA GLY A 797 23.22 -3.39 -25.55
C GLY A 797 23.96 -2.14 -25.06
N ASP A 798 24.36 -1.23 -25.95
CA ASP A 798 25.01 0.02 -25.56
C ASP A 798 23.99 1.15 -25.42
N MET A 799 23.79 1.61 -24.18
CA MET A 799 23.01 2.83 -23.89
C MET A 799 23.53 3.98 -24.78
N PRO A 800 22.72 4.56 -25.68
CA PRO A 800 23.13 5.77 -26.36
C PRO A 800 23.35 6.84 -25.28
N ASP A 801 24.54 7.42 -25.21
CA ASP A 801 24.77 8.52 -24.26
C ASP A 801 23.94 9.74 -24.72
N VAL A 802 22.77 9.89 -24.10
CA VAL A 802 21.88 11.02 -24.36
C VAL A 802 22.57 12.29 -23.91
N HIS A 803 23.11 13.02 -24.85
CA HIS A 803 23.78 14.28 -24.62
C HIS A 803 22.80 15.38 -24.21
N GLY A 804 21.57 15.40 -24.73
CA GLY A 804 20.58 16.41 -24.38
C GLY A 804 19.12 16.06 -24.66
N ILE A 805 18.20 16.89 -24.17
CA ILE A 805 16.75 16.74 -24.25
C ILE A 805 16.16 18.05 -24.76
N LEU A 806 15.24 18.02 -25.73
CA LEU A 806 14.51 19.20 -26.17
C LEU A 806 13.15 19.29 -25.51
N TYR A 807 12.91 20.43 -24.88
CA TYR A 807 11.62 20.81 -24.33
C TYR A 807 11.00 21.95 -25.12
N LYS A 808 9.69 21.88 -25.28
CA LYS A 808 8.81 23.00 -25.62
C LYS A 808 8.00 23.36 -24.38
N VAL A 809 8.27 24.53 -23.82
CA VAL A 809 7.63 25.04 -22.61
C VAL A 809 6.68 26.16 -23.00
N ARG A 810 5.41 26.01 -22.62
CA ARG A 810 4.37 27.00 -22.86
C ARG A 810 3.98 27.70 -21.55
N PHE A 811 4.18 29.00 -21.50
CA PHE A 811 3.84 29.84 -20.35
C PHE A 811 2.46 30.48 -20.52
N ALA A 812 1.82 30.84 -19.41
CA ALA A 812 0.54 31.55 -19.42
C ALA A 812 0.67 32.92 -20.12
N LYS A 813 -0.43 33.44 -20.68
CA LYS A 813 -0.46 34.70 -21.46
C LYS A 813 0.08 35.93 -20.73
N GLU A 814 -0.04 35.97 -19.41
CA GLU A 814 0.42 37.10 -18.60
C GLU A 814 1.96 37.25 -18.54
N PHE A 815 2.72 36.25 -19.01
CA PHE A 815 4.18 36.29 -19.04
C PHE A 815 4.69 36.88 -20.35
N THR A 816 5.27 38.08 -20.27
CA THR A 816 5.85 38.78 -21.42
C THR A 816 7.21 38.19 -21.83
N GLU A 817 7.61 38.40 -23.09
CA GLU A 817 8.94 38.02 -23.59
C GLU A 817 10.07 38.60 -22.72
N SER A 818 9.93 39.86 -22.27
CA SER A 818 10.95 40.51 -21.43
C SER A 818 11.12 39.81 -20.09
N PHE A 819 10.02 39.37 -19.47
CA PHE A 819 10.03 38.62 -18.22
C PHE A 819 10.71 37.26 -18.39
N LEU A 820 10.29 36.49 -19.41
CA LEU A 820 10.89 35.17 -19.69
C LEU A 820 12.38 35.29 -19.98
N ARG A 821 12.78 36.32 -20.74
CA ARG A 821 14.18 36.63 -21.02
C ARG A 821 14.96 36.91 -19.74
N GLN A 822 14.42 37.72 -18.84
CA GLN A 822 15.06 38.03 -17.56
C GLN A 822 15.23 36.76 -16.72
N LYS A 823 14.17 35.98 -16.52
CA LYS A 823 14.19 34.77 -15.71
C LYS A 823 15.11 33.69 -16.24
N LEU A 824 15.09 33.47 -17.55
CA LEU A 824 16.03 32.55 -18.19
C LEU A 824 17.47 33.04 -18.04
N GLY A 825 17.72 34.34 -18.19
CA GLY A 825 19.04 34.93 -17.94
C GLY A 825 19.53 34.74 -16.50
N GLU A 826 18.67 35.00 -15.50
CA GLU A 826 18.92 34.78 -14.07
C GLU A 826 19.27 33.30 -13.80
N TYR A 827 18.45 32.37 -14.31
CA TYR A 827 18.67 30.93 -14.14
C TYR A 827 19.99 30.46 -14.77
N LEU A 828 20.29 30.90 -16.00
CA LEU A 828 21.54 30.56 -16.68
C LEU A 828 22.75 31.11 -15.92
N HIS A 829 22.66 32.33 -15.39
CA HIS A 829 23.74 32.93 -14.60
C HIS A 829 23.98 32.18 -13.29
N ALA A 830 22.91 31.85 -12.55
CA ALA A 830 22.97 31.10 -11.30
C ALA A 830 23.60 29.70 -11.47
N ASN A 831 23.44 29.11 -12.66
CA ASN A 831 24.03 27.81 -13.02
C ASN A 831 25.39 27.93 -13.74
N TYR A 832 26.07 29.08 -13.61
CA TYR A 832 27.39 29.35 -14.20
C TYR A 832 27.47 29.16 -15.72
N VAL A 833 26.36 29.36 -16.43
CA VAL A 833 26.28 29.23 -17.88
C VAL A 833 26.45 30.61 -18.54
N ARG A 834 27.68 30.91 -19.00
CA ARG A 834 27.95 32.12 -19.81
C ARG A 834 27.18 32.05 -21.13
N HIS A 835 26.45 33.12 -21.46
CA HIS A 835 25.63 33.18 -22.66
C HIS A 835 25.68 34.56 -23.33
N THR A 836 25.34 34.59 -24.62
CA THR A 836 25.16 35.81 -25.41
C THR A 836 23.71 35.88 -25.87
N LEU A 837 23.09 37.05 -25.73
CA LEU A 837 21.74 37.31 -26.22
C LEU A 837 21.78 37.72 -27.69
N LEU A 838 20.99 37.07 -28.55
CA LEU A 838 20.85 37.40 -29.97
C LEU A 838 19.36 37.63 -30.28
N LYS A 839 19.03 38.74 -30.96
CA LYS A 839 17.69 38.98 -31.51
C LYS A 839 17.70 38.71 -33.01
N ARG A 840 16.84 37.79 -33.50
CA ARG A 840 16.75 37.45 -34.94
C ARG A 840 15.30 37.13 -35.31
N GLY A 841 14.75 37.78 -36.33
CA GLY A 841 13.45 37.41 -36.94
C GLY A 841 12.27 37.30 -35.96
N GLY A 842 12.19 38.16 -34.93
CA GLY A 842 11.14 38.09 -33.91
C GLY A 842 11.36 37.05 -32.81
N GLN A 843 12.55 36.44 -32.74
CA GLN A 843 12.95 35.50 -31.69
C GLN A 843 14.09 36.08 -30.83
N THR A 844 14.06 35.75 -29.54
CA THR A 844 15.17 36.01 -28.60
C THR A 844 15.91 34.71 -28.31
N VAL A 845 17.16 34.62 -28.74
CA VAL A 845 18.00 33.41 -28.66
C VAL A 845 19.11 33.60 -27.62
N PHE A 846 19.28 32.60 -26.76
CA PHE A 846 20.36 32.49 -25.79
C PHE A 846 21.43 31.53 -26.30
N LYS A 847 22.56 32.08 -26.74
CA LYS A 847 23.69 31.29 -27.22
C LYS A 847 24.68 31.04 -26.09
N VAL A 848 24.78 29.80 -25.62
CA VAL A 848 25.71 29.38 -24.56
C VAL A 848 27.14 29.26 -25.11
N ASP A 849 28.13 29.79 -24.38
CA ASP A 849 29.54 29.78 -24.81
C ASP A 849 30.11 28.36 -24.86
N THR A 850 30.68 28.02 -26.02
CA THR A 850 31.34 26.75 -26.33
C THR A 850 32.41 26.33 -25.32
N LYS A 851 33.15 27.26 -24.69
CA LYS A 851 34.25 26.94 -23.76
C LYS A 851 33.79 26.33 -22.41
N HIS A 852 32.50 26.44 -22.06
CA HIS A 852 31.96 25.96 -20.79
C HIS A 852 30.94 24.80 -20.94
N LYS A 853 30.83 24.21 -22.15
CA LYS A 853 29.81 23.19 -22.48
C LYS A 853 29.83 21.91 -21.63
N LYS A 854 30.96 21.54 -21.03
CA LYS A 854 31.08 20.27 -20.26
C LYS A 854 30.19 20.26 -19.01
N ASN A 855 29.95 21.42 -18.40
CA ASN A 855 29.12 21.56 -17.19
C ASN A 855 27.77 22.26 -17.40
N ALA A 856 27.42 22.61 -18.65
CA ALA A 856 26.19 23.32 -18.92
C ALA A 856 24.94 22.46 -18.64
N VAL A 857 23.98 23.03 -17.90
CA VAL A 857 22.65 22.46 -17.69
C VAL A 857 21.71 22.74 -18.86
N VAL A 858 21.87 23.90 -19.51
CA VAL A 858 21.16 24.31 -20.72
C VAL A 858 22.19 24.50 -21.83
N PHE A 859 21.96 23.89 -22.99
CA PHE A 859 22.81 24.03 -24.17
C PHE A 859 22.31 25.12 -25.12
N TYR A 860 20.99 25.28 -25.20
CA TYR A 860 20.34 26.22 -26.09
C TYR A 860 18.97 26.61 -25.53
N ALA A 861 18.58 27.87 -25.72
CA ALA A 861 17.23 28.33 -25.43
C ALA A 861 16.79 29.42 -26.41
N SER A 862 15.53 29.38 -26.85
CA SER A 862 14.91 30.38 -27.74
C SER A 862 13.47 30.67 -27.35
N ILE A 863 13.13 31.96 -27.28
CA ILE A 863 11.78 32.44 -27.05
C ILE A 863 11.18 32.86 -28.39
N CYS A 864 10.04 32.28 -28.74
CA CYS A 864 9.30 32.54 -29.97
C CYS A 864 7.89 33.04 -29.66
N LYS A 865 7.38 33.98 -30.44
CA LYS A 865 5.98 34.43 -30.36
C LYS A 865 5.05 33.35 -30.92
N ALA A 866 3.97 33.04 -30.23
CA ALA A 866 3.01 32.02 -30.66
C ALA A 866 2.18 32.51 -31.87
N ASN A 867 1.90 31.63 -32.83
CA ASN A 867 1.09 31.96 -34.01
C ASN A 867 -0.40 32.10 -33.62
N GLN A 868 -1.02 33.25 -33.91
CA GLN A 868 -2.38 33.60 -33.46
C GLN A 868 -3.52 32.73 -34.04
N ARG A 869 -3.24 31.91 -35.07
CA ARG A 869 -4.26 31.11 -35.78
C ARG A 869 -4.57 29.75 -35.16
N GLU A 870 -3.75 29.22 -34.25
CA GLU A 870 -3.94 27.84 -33.75
C GLU A 870 -4.39 27.76 -32.27
N GLU A 871 -3.99 28.66 -31.36
CA GLU A 871 -4.22 28.45 -29.92
C GLU A 871 -4.40 29.77 -29.12
N PRO A 872 -5.58 30.04 -28.52
CA PRO A 872 -5.90 31.31 -27.86
C PRO A 872 -5.44 31.42 -26.40
N VAL A 873 -4.45 30.67 -25.90
CA VAL A 873 -4.14 30.58 -24.44
C VAL A 873 -2.66 30.85 -24.08
N THR A 874 -1.76 31.04 -25.06
CA THR A 874 -0.33 31.30 -24.81
C THR A 874 0.24 32.34 -25.77
N GLU A 875 0.99 33.34 -25.29
CA GLU A 875 1.58 34.38 -26.15
C GLU A 875 3.00 34.04 -26.63
N PHE A 876 3.77 33.29 -25.83
CA PHE A 876 5.15 32.92 -26.13
C PHE A 876 5.42 31.43 -25.84
N THR A 877 6.29 30.84 -26.65
CA THR A 877 6.81 29.47 -26.47
C THR A 877 8.31 29.51 -26.28
N LEU A 878 8.81 28.78 -25.28
CA LEU A 878 10.23 28.62 -25.00
C LEU A 878 10.68 27.24 -25.46
N PHE A 879 11.64 27.20 -26.39
CA PHE A 879 12.34 25.97 -26.77
C PHE A 879 13.66 25.89 -26.02
N MET A 880 13.92 24.79 -25.33
CA MET A 880 15.15 24.58 -24.56
C MET A 880 15.76 23.22 -24.84
N MET A 881 17.03 23.22 -25.23
CA MET A 881 17.84 22.00 -25.25
C MET A 881 18.69 21.95 -23.99
N VAL A 882 18.53 20.90 -23.21
CA VAL A 882 19.12 20.79 -21.86
C VAL A 882 19.88 19.48 -21.68
N SER A 883 20.77 19.41 -20.70
CA SER A 883 21.47 18.17 -20.34
C SER A 883 20.63 17.28 -19.41
N LYS A 884 21.11 16.06 -19.11
CA LYS A 884 20.48 15.18 -18.10
C LYS A 884 20.42 15.82 -16.69
N ARG A 885 21.30 16.77 -16.39
CA ARG A 885 21.37 17.48 -15.10
C ARG A 885 20.35 18.60 -14.94
N PHE A 886 19.50 18.85 -15.94
CA PHE A 886 18.52 19.93 -15.88
C PHE A 886 17.27 19.51 -15.09
N HIS A 887 17.06 20.18 -13.96
CA HIS A 887 15.88 20.01 -13.12
C HIS A 887 14.79 20.99 -13.55
N MET A 888 13.72 20.45 -14.14
CA MET A 888 12.60 21.25 -14.67
C MET A 888 11.88 22.04 -13.57
N GLN A 889 11.70 21.44 -12.41
CA GLN A 889 11.01 22.09 -11.29
C GLN A 889 11.75 23.33 -10.81
N GLU A 890 13.07 23.24 -10.57
CA GLU A 890 13.89 24.38 -10.17
C GLU A 890 13.82 25.52 -11.20
N PHE A 891 13.79 25.17 -12.49
CA PHE A 891 13.61 26.15 -13.56
C PHE A 891 12.23 26.84 -13.50
N LEU A 892 11.15 26.08 -13.31
CA LEU A 892 9.80 26.65 -13.17
C LEU A 892 9.70 27.51 -11.91
N GLU A 893 10.23 27.06 -10.77
CA GLU A 893 10.27 27.83 -9.51
C GLU A 893 11.05 29.14 -9.68
N ALA A 894 12.16 29.13 -10.41
CA ALA A 894 12.90 30.35 -10.74
C ALA A 894 12.11 31.31 -11.65
N CYS A 895 11.32 30.78 -12.58
CA CYS A 895 10.49 31.58 -13.49
C CYS A 895 9.27 32.18 -12.79
N TYR A 896 8.53 31.37 -12.04
CA TYR A 896 7.24 31.73 -11.45
C TYR A 896 7.37 32.33 -10.05
N GLY A 897 8.42 31.98 -9.31
CA GLY A 897 8.52 32.20 -7.87
C GLY A 897 7.78 31.11 -7.08
N PHE A 898 8.22 30.88 -5.83
CA PHE A 898 7.69 29.82 -4.96
C PHE A 898 6.17 29.92 -4.70
N GLU A 899 5.61 31.13 -4.69
CA GLU A 899 4.19 31.37 -4.38
C GLU A 899 3.23 30.99 -5.53
N ARG A 900 3.73 30.83 -6.76
CA ARG A 900 2.92 30.65 -7.98
C ARG A 900 2.79 29.17 -8.37
N ARG A 901 2.37 28.36 -7.39
CA ARG A 901 2.26 26.89 -7.53
C ARG A 901 1.28 26.47 -8.62
N LYS A 902 0.16 27.19 -8.80
CA LYS A 902 -0.83 26.87 -9.83
C LYS A 902 -0.19 26.88 -11.21
N GLU A 903 0.57 27.91 -11.50
CA GLU A 903 1.19 28.11 -12.79
C GLU A 903 2.28 27.07 -13.03
N ILE A 904 3.16 26.80 -12.04
CA ILE A 904 4.14 25.70 -12.10
C ILE A 904 3.45 24.37 -12.42
N VAL A 905 2.39 24.04 -11.68
CA VAL A 905 1.65 22.79 -11.86
C VAL A 905 0.80 22.80 -13.12
N CYS A 906 0.50 23.92 -13.77
CA CYS A 906 -0.30 23.98 -15.00
C CYS A 906 0.53 24.21 -16.27
N THR A 907 1.81 24.57 -16.16
CA THR A 907 2.71 24.75 -17.30
C THR A 907 2.71 23.50 -18.17
N GLN A 908 2.44 23.70 -19.46
CA GLN A 908 2.48 22.61 -20.44
C GLN A 908 3.92 22.48 -20.94
N ILE A 909 4.51 21.32 -20.66
CA ILE A 909 5.89 21.01 -21.03
C ILE A 909 5.88 19.75 -21.86
N GLU A 910 6.27 19.91 -23.12
CA GLU A 910 6.34 18.84 -24.08
C GLU A 910 7.81 18.47 -24.32
N THR A 911 8.15 17.22 -24.06
CA THR A 911 9.42 16.63 -24.51
C THR A 911 9.30 16.35 -26.00
N LEU A 912 10.09 17.04 -26.82
CA LEU A 912 10.09 16.86 -28.26
C LEU A 912 11.03 15.74 -28.71
N GLY A 913 12.05 15.43 -27.91
CA GLY A 913 12.96 14.34 -28.19
C GLY A 913 14.26 14.39 -27.39
N TYR A 914 15.11 13.41 -27.66
CA TYR A 914 16.39 13.22 -26.99
C TYR A 914 17.50 13.12 -28.03
N TYR A 915 18.71 13.54 -27.65
CA TYR A 915 19.84 13.71 -28.55
C TYR A 915 21.07 13.01 -28.04
N ARG A 916 21.89 12.50 -28.95
CA ARG A 916 23.21 11.92 -28.68
C ARG A 916 24.31 12.71 -29.37
N LYS A 917 25.54 12.58 -28.88
CA LYS A 917 26.72 13.22 -29.49
C LYS A 917 27.71 12.15 -29.95
N ASN A 918 28.08 12.19 -31.22
CA ASN A 918 28.98 11.23 -31.85
C ASN A 918 30.22 11.97 -32.39
N GLN A 919 31.23 11.25 -32.88
CA GLN A 919 32.41 11.83 -33.54
C GLN A 919 32.05 12.73 -34.75
N HIS A 920 30.85 12.59 -35.32
CA HIS A 920 30.34 13.33 -36.48
C HIS A 920 29.29 14.42 -36.14
N GLY A 921 29.12 14.79 -34.86
CA GLY A 921 28.17 15.83 -34.43
C GLY A 921 26.97 15.32 -33.61
N ALA A 922 26.00 16.19 -33.33
CA ALA A 922 24.77 15.84 -32.62
C ALA A 922 23.82 15.06 -33.53
N ARG A 923 23.20 13.98 -33.02
CA ARG A 923 22.22 13.16 -33.75
C ARG A 923 20.99 12.92 -32.88
N CYS A 924 19.83 12.73 -33.50
CA CYS A 924 18.61 12.34 -32.77
C CYS A 924 18.76 10.94 -32.18
N ALA A 925 18.32 10.73 -30.94
CA ALA A 925 18.32 9.42 -30.30
C ALA A 925 17.18 8.50 -30.79
N VAL A 926 16.19 9.06 -31.51
CA VAL A 926 15.05 8.36 -32.12
C VAL A 926 15.37 8.00 -33.58
N CYS A 927 15.38 9.00 -34.48
CA CYS A 927 15.56 8.82 -35.95
C CYS A 927 17.02 8.51 -36.37
N ASN A 928 18.01 8.71 -35.49
CA ASN A 928 19.45 8.61 -35.78
C ASN A 928 20.02 9.53 -36.89
N GLU A 929 19.24 10.45 -37.43
CA GLU A 929 19.72 11.46 -38.37
C GLU A 929 20.58 12.54 -37.69
N SER A 930 21.42 13.21 -38.48
CA SER A 930 22.23 14.35 -38.04
C SER A 930 21.38 15.56 -37.68
N ILE A 931 21.77 16.27 -36.62
CA ILE A 931 21.19 17.54 -36.21
C ILE A 931 22.21 18.62 -36.53
N SER A 932 21.87 19.47 -37.49
CA SER A 932 22.71 20.60 -37.86
C SER A 932 22.86 21.57 -36.68
N GLU A 933 24.10 21.95 -36.33
CA GLU A 933 24.32 23.02 -35.35
C GLU A 933 23.73 24.35 -35.85
N ALA A 934 23.68 24.59 -37.17
CA ALA A 934 23.03 25.78 -37.75
C ALA A 934 21.50 25.82 -37.50
N LEU A 935 20.87 24.64 -37.35
CA LEU A 935 19.47 24.47 -36.96
C LEU A 935 19.23 24.91 -35.51
N LEU A 936 20.17 24.60 -34.60
CA LEU A 936 20.19 25.06 -33.21
C LEU A 936 20.57 26.53 -33.06
N PHE A 937 21.10 27.19 -34.10
CA PHE A 937 21.51 28.60 -34.06
C PHE A 937 20.68 29.52 -34.99
N GLY A 938 19.54 29.04 -35.51
CA GLY A 938 18.48 29.85 -36.13
C GLY A 938 18.76 30.39 -37.53
N GLN A 939 19.13 29.55 -38.50
CA GLN A 939 19.03 29.90 -39.94
C GLN A 939 17.75 29.31 -40.58
N PRO A 940 17.16 29.94 -41.63
CA PRO A 940 15.93 29.46 -42.27
C PRO A 940 16.18 28.21 -43.15
N PHE A 941 15.12 27.41 -43.33
CA PHE A 941 15.16 26.04 -43.88
C PHE A 941 15.56 25.90 -45.36
N GLY A 942 16.32 24.83 -45.64
CA GLY A 942 16.60 24.23 -46.95
C GLY A 942 17.52 23.00 -46.87
N GLU A 943 16.93 21.82 -47.12
CA GLU A 943 17.47 20.48 -47.49
C GLU A 943 18.76 19.92 -46.81
N ASN A 944 18.59 19.39 -45.59
CA ASN A 944 18.80 17.96 -45.23
C ASN A 944 18.57 17.73 -43.70
N GLN A 945 17.71 16.76 -43.37
CA GLN A 945 17.02 16.38 -42.09
C GLN A 945 17.93 16.24 -40.82
N CYS A 946 17.49 16.13 -39.53
CA CYS A 946 16.23 15.71 -38.85
C CYS A 946 15.78 16.67 -37.73
N LEU A 947 14.59 17.24 -37.94
CA LEU A 947 13.67 17.77 -36.92
C LEU A 947 12.76 16.67 -36.36
N MET A 948 13.10 15.41 -36.65
CA MET A 948 12.16 14.28 -36.71
C MET A 948 12.03 13.59 -35.36
N CYS A 949 10.82 13.36 -34.91
CA CYS A 949 9.72 12.98 -35.79
C CYS A 949 8.70 14.11 -35.94
N SER A 950 8.67 14.76 -37.10
CA SER A 950 7.73 15.82 -37.47
C SER A 950 6.34 15.21 -37.60
N ILE A 951 5.55 15.31 -36.52
CA ILE A 951 4.32 14.56 -36.22
C ILE A 951 3.07 15.02 -36.99
N ASP A 952 3.14 16.10 -37.75
CA ASP A 952 2.15 16.41 -38.77
C ASP A 952 2.81 17.35 -39.77
N ARG A 953 2.67 17.10 -41.08
CA ARG A 953 3.34 17.90 -42.13
C ARG A 953 2.91 19.39 -42.19
N GLY A 954 2.15 19.89 -41.20
CA GLY A 954 1.57 21.23 -41.19
C GLY A 954 1.82 22.12 -39.96
N LYS A 955 2.47 21.68 -38.87
CA LYS A 955 2.47 22.44 -37.58
C LYS A 955 3.79 23.03 -37.09
N ILE A 956 4.86 23.01 -37.89
CA ILE A 956 6.13 23.67 -37.53
C ILE A 956 6.48 24.69 -38.61
N SER A 957 5.71 25.76 -38.67
CA SER A 957 6.13 27.03 -39.28
C SER A 957 5.98 28.11 -38.21
N CYS A 958 7.11 28.64 -37.73
CA CYS A 958 7.13 29.87 -36.93
C CYS A 958 6.54 31.02 -37.73
#